data_AF-A0A9D4BAP3-F1
#
_entry.id   AF-A0A9D4BAP3-F1
#
_cell.length_a   1.000
_cell.length_b   1.000
_cell.length_c   1.000
_cell.angle_alpha   90.00
_cell.angle_beta   90.00
_cell.angle_gamma   90.00
#
_symmetry.space_group_name_H-M   'P 1'
#
loop_
_entity.id
_entity.type
_entity.pdbx_description
1 polymer ?
#
loop_
_entity_poly.entity_id
_entity_poly.type
_entity_poly.pdbx_seq_one_letter_code
_entity_poly.pdbx_strand_id
1 'polypeptide(L)'
;MWTAITLSCLLHFTATSPILHYMVVIPADLHYPSSQAACVHINYNAGKLYATLLLERSGGQDVLLRKEITKEKTFECGKFQVVLPANSTEEVARIRLFITGRRIDIHEEKKVLIRRVNSGTFIQTDKPIYKPRQTVKFRIVTLNEDFIPLNDTYPLVFLQDPNNNRIGQWLDVAPQEGIADLYFQLAAEPPLGTYIISVAKEKAHSSFSVEEYVLPKFEVVFEEPTQIYALDKIFPLRVCGRYTYGKGVQGKIQVSLCQTSWWYFYGTHRPPLCQHYNNQTDKMGCFSTSVYLSVFNQISPDYRSNIDAVVTLVEDGTEVQVNASRSFFISRTAGTATFEEVNPYYYTGEIYRGKIKIVDHQGKAVNNAPVYLILSYTRLRFNKTYITDDSGRASFELNTNAWNGDSVSLEGRFLLQDPVYVPGTVNVYYQNAYHFIQPLYTTSKSFLRIVRVPGTVPCGKNERVQVDFRIYEKDLSYGPKSVDFSYYVIGKVGIVLSGQKTFLVGSSKMMTGTFFIPLVFTSDYAPAPTIVVYVIFPTGGIIADSAPFRVSMCFKNEEMGLKIISNTHIKKPRECTTTVAMTTMAVTELESTVPMLTRPTFLTRSVNITLSTEALATKDLCGGEVPFVPERGRTDTLIKPLLVQPEGVLVEKAHSSLLCPKGGDIMGTALQNLDRLVQMPSGCGEQNMVLFAPIIYVLQYLEKTGQLTPEIRERATGFLRSGKYPEPSSTRYQRQLLYKHHDGSYSAFGTIDQEGNTWLTAFVAKCFGQARPYIFLDDRNIRDALSWLQIYQLPSGCFRSVGKLFHTAMKGGVDGEVPLAAYITAAHLEIGEALNSTVVNKALSCLTSALPNITSTYTQALLAYAFALAHDTQRTQELLTKLDQKAIRTGGQIHWSQAPSQPPSAGVWSQPQSVDVELTSYVLLALLCKLNVTGADIAIASGIVAWLTKQQNAYGGFASTQDTVVALQALAKYGALTYNEKGDVEVIVKSQGSFERKFQVTHKNRLLLQQAVLTEIPGEFSVQAQGSGCIYAQTVLRYNEPPPQVSVTFSVRITTQLIDCTKGDMRIVTIRIHVSYIGSRVTSNMVIVEVSLLSGFSLASGSRTSLQSSPLVRKTEVSQSGVSIYLDQLSNTTQTYALQLEQEIEVINLKPGHIRVYDYYQPEEQALANYSAICS
;
A
#
# COMPACT_ATOMS: atom_id res chain seq x y z
N MET A 1 -21.60 38.16 20.96
CA MET A 1 -21.46 39.64 21.00
C MET A 1 -22.62 40.24 20.24
N TRP A 2 -23.56 40.87 20.95
CA TRP A 2 -24.69 41.57 20.36
C TRP A 2 -24.35 43.06 20.29
N THR A 3 -24.40 43.65 19.11
CA THR A 3 -24.43 45.11 18.95
C THR A 3 -25.85 45.55 18.65
N ALA A 4 -26.38 46.36 19.56
CA ALA A 4 -27.62 47.10 19.39
C ALA A 4 -27.51 48.07 18.22
N ILE A 5 -28.60 48.26 17.47
CA ILE A 5 -28.77 49.40 16.56
C ILE A 5 -30.10 50.06 16.88
N THR A 6 -30.01 51.32 17.27
CA THR A 6 -31.07 52.28 17.51
C THR A 6 -31.74 52.69 16.19
N LEU A 7 -33.07 52.70 16.15
CA LEU A 7 -33.84 53.29 15.05
C LEU A 7 -34.17 54.74 15.42
N SER A 8 -33.51 55.70 14.76
CA SER A 8 -33.94 57.10 14.75
C SER A 8 -35.00 57.26 13.65
N CYS A 9 -36.18 57.75 14.02
CA CYS A 9 -37.31 57.99 13.14
C CYS A 9 -37.42 59.50 12.93
N LEU A 10 -37.04 59.98 11.75
CA LEU A 10 -37.39 61.33 11.27
C LEU A 10 -38.49 61.18 10.23
N LEU A 11 -39.70 61.56 10.63
CA LEU A 11 -40.87 61.64 9.77
C LEU A 11 -40.79 62.92 8.92
N HIS A 12 -40.69 62.77 7.60
CA HIS A 12 -41.24 63.75 6.66
C HIS A 12 -42.28 63.07 5.78
N PHE A 13 -43.54 63.40 6.03
CA PHE A 13 -44.63 63.17 5.09
C PHE A 13 -44.58 64.28 4.02
N THR A 14 -44.52 63.92 2.74
CA THR A 14 -45.38 64.52 1.71
C THR A 14 -45.49 63.63 0.47
N ALA A 15 -46.68 63.68 -0.14
CA ALA A 15 -47.07 63.26 -1.49
C ALA A 15 -47.17 61.75 -1.81
N THR A 16 -48.40 61.37 -2.15
CA THR A 16 -48.87 60.07 -2.64
C THR A 16 -48.05 59.52 -3.81
N SER A 17 -47.15 58.58 -3.50
CA SER A 17 -46.54 57.66 -4.46
C SER A 17 -47.18 56.27 -4.29
N PRO A 18 -47.44 55.50 -5.37
CA PRO A 18 -47.94 54.13 -5.23
C PRO A 18 -46.93 53.31 -4.40
N ILE A 19 -47.39 52.73 -3.30
CA ILE A 19 -46.54 51.97 -2.38
C ILE A 19 -46.00 50.75 -3.13
N LEU A 20 -44.70 50.74 -3.41
CA LEU A 20 -43.99 49.66 -4.08
C LEU A 20 -43.36 48.74 -3.02
N HIS A 21 -43.70 47.46 -3.05
CA HIS A 21 -43.04 46.45 -2.22
C HIS A 21 -42.22 45.53 -3.11
N TYR A 22 -40.97 45.27 -2.72
CA TYR A 22 -40.06 44.41 -3.46
C TYR A 22 -39.29 43.47 -2.53
N MET A 23 -38.89 42.32 -3.07
CA MET A 23 -38.06 41.33 -2.40
C MET A 23 -37.07 40.76 -3.41
N VAL A 24 -35.79 40.72 -3.03
CA VAL A 24 -34.73 40.11 -3.83
C VAL A 24 -34.11 38.98 -3.01
N VAL A 25 -33.99 37.80 -3.63
CA VAL A 25 -33.44 36.61 -3.01
C VAL A 25 -32.22 36.16 -3.79
N ILE A 26 -31.10 36.05 -3.10
CA ILE A 26 -29.84 35.53 -3.63
C ILE A 26 -29.08 34.78 -2.51
N PRO A 27 -28.35 33.69 -2.83
CA PRO A 27 -27.50 33.03 -1.85
C PRO A 27 -26.43 33.97 -1.28
N ALA A 28 -26.18 33.88 0.02
CA ALA A 28 -25.17 34.70 0.70
C ALA A 28 -23.72 34.22 0.43
N ASP A 29 -23.55 32.94 0.10
CA ASP A 29 -22.28 32.30 -0.23
C ASP A 29 -22.37 31.73 -1.66
N LEU A 30 -21.52 32.24 -2.55
CA LEU A 30 -21.48 31.94 -3.99
C LEU A 30 -20.25 31.08 -4.29
N HIS A 31 -20.48 29.83 -4.68
CA HIS A 31 -19.42 28.84 -4.91
C HIS A 31 -18.90 28.90 -6.36
N TYR A 32 -17.58 28.91 -6.57
CA TYR A 32 -16.93 28.85 -7.88
C TYR A 32 -16.23 27.50 -8.11
N PRO A 33 -16.42 26.82 -9.26
CA PRO A 33 -17.35 27.14 -10.33
C PRO A 33 -18.75 26.57 -10.03
N SER A 34 -19.80 27.40 -10.07
CA SER A 34 -21.18 26.91 -10.01
C SER A 34 -22.15 27.84 -10.74
N SER A 35 -23.33 27.31 -11.10
CA SER A 35 -24.45 28.10 -11.62
C SER A 35 -25.43 28.38 -10.49
N GLN A 36 -25.64 29.66 -10.20
CA GLN A 36 -26.49 30.16 -9.12
C GLN A 36 -27.71 30.88 -9.71
N ALA A 37 -28.77 31.04 -8.92
CA ALA A 37 -29.94 31.80 -9.33
C ALA A 37 -30.22 32.96 -8.37
N ALA A 38 -30.68 34.08 -8.94
CA ALA A 38 -31.22 35.21 -8.21
C ALA A 38 -32.67 35.45 -8.63
N CYS A 39 -33.52 35.78 -7.66
CA CYS A 39 -34.95 36.02 -7.88
C CYS A 39 -35.34 37.41 -7.40
N VAL A 40 -36.20 38.07 -8.17
CA VAL A 40 -36.74 39.40 -7.90
C VAL A 40 -38.27 39.32 -7.93
N HIS A 41 -38.91 39.70 -6.82
CA HIS A 41 -40.35 39.82 -6.68
C HIS A 41 -40.68 41.29 -6.45
N ILE A 42 -41.49 41.90 -7.32
CA ILE A 42 -41.94 43.28 -7.16
C ILE A 42 -43.45 43.33 -7.31
N ASN A 43 -44.14 43.80 -6.27
CA ASN A 43 -45.59 44.01 -6.29
C ASN A 43 -45.87 45.46 -6.69
N TYR A 44 -46.29 45.66 -7.95
CA TYR A 44 -46.55 46.98 -8.52
C TYR A 44 -47.79 47.01 -9.41
N ASN A 45 -48.73 47.92 -9.10
CA ASN A 45 -50.02 47.99 -9.78
C ASN A 45 -50.09 49.02 -10.93
N ALA A 46 -49.01 49.76 -11.24
CA ALA A 46 -49.10 50.95 -12.09
C ALA A 46 -47.97 51.13 -13.14
N GLY A 47 -47.94 50.32 -14.21
CA GLY A 47 -47.03 50.53 -15.35
C GLY A 47 -45.85 49.57 -15.40
N LYS A 48 -44.89 49.82 -16.29
CA LYS A 48 -43.70 48.96 -16.53
C LYS A 48 -42.52 49.42 -15.65
N LEU A 49 -41.83 48.47 -15.02
CA LEU A 49 -40.60 48.70 -14.25
C LEU A 49 -39.44 47.88 -14.83
N TYR A 50 -38.21 48.41 -14.72
CA TYR A 50 -37.00 47.68 -15.07
C TYR A 50 -36.16 47.43 -13.83
N ALA A 51 -35.94 46.17 -13.50
CA ALA A 51 -35.08 45.74 -12.40
C ALA A 51 -33.75 45.23 -12.96
N THR A 52 -32.63 45.79 -12.48
CA THR A 52 -31.28 45.36 -12.80
C THR A 52 -30.52 45.01 -11.51
N LEU A 53 -29.98 43.80 -11.45
CA LEU A 53 -29.14 43.29 -10.38
C LEU A 53 -27.69 43.19 -10.88
N LEU A 54 -26.78 43.91 -10.25
CA LEU A 54 -25.35 43.93 -10.58
C LEU A 54 -24.53 43.32 -9.44
N LEU A 55 -23.49 42.57 -9.79
CA LEU A 55 -22.46 42.10 -8.87
C LEU A 55 -21.19 42.91 -9.09
N GLU A 56 -20.83 43.73 -8.12
CA GLU A 56 -19.61 44.52 -8.09
C GLU A 56 -18.52 43.76 -7.33
N ARG A 57 -17.42 43.50 -8.03
CA ARG A 57 -16.23 42.78 -7.57
C ARG A 57 -15.00 43.67 -7.67
N SER A 58 -13.89 43.23 -7.09
CA SER A 58 -12.60 43.89 -7.25
C SER A 58 -12.10 43.90 -8.72
N GLY A 59 -12.48 42.88 -9.50
CA GLY A 59 -12.12 42.73 -10.91
C GLY A 59 -13.11 43.29 -11.94
N GLY A 60 -14.20 43.95 -11.52
CA GLY A 60 -15.20 44.52 -12.44
C GLY A 60 -16.65 44.42 -11.95
N GLN A 61 -17.60 44.71 -12.84
CA GLN A 61 -19.04 44.59 -12.58
C GLN A 61 -19.68 43.57 -13.53
N ASP A 62 -20.41 42.60 -12.98
CA ASP A 62 -21.17 41.61 -13.75
C ASP A 62 -22.68 41.85 -13.61
N VAL A 63 -23.43 41.69 -14.69
CA VAL A 63 -24.90 41.79 -14.66
C VAL A 63 -25.48 40.42 -14.30
N LEU A 64 -26.08 40.29 -13.12
CA LEU A 64 -26.69 39.04 -12.65
C LEU A 64 -28.09 38.83 -13.23
N LEU A 65 -28.89 39.89 -13.29
CA LEU A 65 -30.27 39.86 -13.77
C LEU A 65 -30.65 41.22 -14.36
N ARG A 66 -31.31 41.22 -15.51
CA ARG A 66 -31.99 42.41 -16.06
C ARG A 66 -33.35 41.98 -16.60
N LYS A 67 -34.43 42.46 -16.00
CA LYS A 67 -35.81 42.05 -16.33
C LYS A 67 -36.78 43.22 -16.34
N GLU A 68 -37.72 43.16 -17.28
CA GLU A 68 -38.90 44.02 -17.31
C GLU A 68 -39.99 43.37 -16.46
N ILE A 69 -40.51 44.13 -15.48
CA ILE A 69 -41.57 43.68 -14.57
C ILE A 69 -42.90 44.33 -14.98
N THR A 70 -43.93 43.51 -15.08
CA THR A 70 -45.30 43.91 -15.47
C THR A 70 -46.33 43.33 -14.49
N LYS A 71 -47.57 43.81 -14.56
CA LYS A 71 -48.67 43.36 -13.67
C LYS A 71 -48.94 41.86 -13.73
N GLU A 72 -48.68 41.20 -14.86
CA GLU A 72 -48.90 39.76 -15.05
C GLU A 72 -47.67 38.91 -14.64
N LYS A 73 -46.50 39.54 -14.48
CA LYS A 73 -45.22 38.88 -14.15
C LYS A 73 -44.50 39.66 -13.06
N THR A 74 -44.93 39.45 -11.82
CA THR A 74 -44.40 40.11 -10.62
C THR A 74 -43.17 39.40 -10.03
N PHE A 75 -42.95 38.13 -10.39
CA PHE A 75 -41.86 37.28 -9.90
C PHE A 75 -41.00 36.73 -11.04
N GLU A 76 -39.73 37.10 -11.07
CA GLU A 76 -38.77 36.70 -12.11
C GLU A 76 -37.47 36.21 -11.48
N CYS A 77 -36.91 35.13 -12.02
CA CYS A 77 -35.61 34.59 -11.61
C CYS A 77 -34.68 34.44 -12.82
N GLY A 78 -33.37 34.56 -12.59
CA GLY A 78 -32.36 34.30 -13.60
C GLY A 78 -31.17 33.53 -13.03
N LYS A 79 -30.59 32.65 -13.85
CA LYS A 79 -29.37 31.92 -13.53
C LYS A 79 -28.15 32.70 -14.03
N PHE A 80 -27.09 32.68 -13.24
CA PHE A 80 -25.79 33.27 -13.57
C PHE A 80 -24.66 32.31 -13.21
N GLN A 81 -23.51 32.45 -13.85
CA GLN A 81 -22.30 31.71 -13.50
C GLN A 81 -21.49 32.51 -12.49
N VAL A 82 -21.06 31.85 -11.41
CA VAL A 82 -20.15 32.47 -10.44
C VAL A 82 -18.77 32.58 -11.09
N VAL A 83 -18.07 33.69 -10.85
CA VAL A 83 -16.75 33.98 -11.43
C VAL A 83 -15.65 33.72 -10.40
N LEU A 84 -14.44 33.39 -10.86
CA LEU A 84 -13.27 33.13 -10.02
C LEU A 84 -12.99 34.33 -9.08
N PRO A 85 -12.82 34.11 -7.76
CA PRO A 85 -12.49 35.16 -6.80
C PRO A 85 -11.10 35.74 -7.05
N ALA A 86 -10.94 37.06 -6.88
CA ALA A 86 -9.68 37.76 -7.15
C ALA A 86 -8.49 37.28 -6.28
N ASN A 87 -8.74 36.87 -5.03
CA ASN A 87 -7.71 36.35 -4.12
C ASN A 87 -7.49 34.83 -4.23
N SER A 88 -7.93 34.19 -5.31
CA SER A 88 -7.81 32.74 -5.61
C SER A 88 -8.56 31.75 -4.68
N THR A 89 -8.89 32.15 -3.46
CA THR A 89 -9.63 31.33 -2.47
C THR A 89 -11.00 31.93 -2.13
N GLU A 90 -11.05 33.18 -1.67
CA GLU A 90 -12.30 33.86 -1.27
C GLU A 90 -12.30 35.35 -1.64
N GLU A 91 -13.47 35.91 -1.97
CA GLU A 91 -13.67 37.34 -2.25
C GLU A 91 -15.01 37.82 -1.69
N VAL A 92 -15.04 38.99 -1.03
CA VAL A 92 -16.30 39.64 -0.61
C VAL A 92 -16.74 40.62 -1.69
N ALA A 93 -17.87 40.35 -2.33
CA ALA A 93 -18.45 41.16 -3.40
C ALA A 93 -19.71 41.92 -2.92
N ARG A 94 -20.17 42.90 -3.71
CA ARG A 94 -21.37 43.70 -3.41
C ARG A 94 -22.41 43.52 -4.52
N ILE A 95 -23.64 43.25 -4.14
CA ILE A 95 -24.79 43.23 -5.03
C ILE A 95 -25.46 44.57 -4.97
N ARG A 96 -25.69 45.20 -6.14
CA ARG A 96 -26.43 46.43 -6.29
C ARG A 96 -27.72 46.19 -7.07
N LEU A 97 -28.84 46.65 -6.54
CA LEU A 97 -30.16 46.58 -7.17
C LEU A 97 -30.56 47.97 -7.66
N PHE A 98 -31.00 48.04 -8.91
CA PHE A 98 -31.56 49.23 -9.54
C PHE A 98 -32.98 48.93 -10.03
N ILE A 99 -34.00 49.63 -9.50
CA ILE A 99 -35.38 49.54 -10.00
C ILE A 99 -35.77 50.90 -10.57
N THR A 100 -36.03 50.95 -11.87
CA THR A 100 -36.33 52.19 -12.61
C THR A 100 -37.72 52.15 -13.23
N GLY A 101 -38.46 53.26 -13.15
CA GLY A 101 -39.83 53.39 -13.63
C GLY A 101 -40.27 54.85 -13.81
N ARG A 102 -41.51 55.06 -14.29
CA ARG A 102 -42.08 56.39 -14.49
C ARG A 102 -42.37 57.04 -13.12
N ARG A 103 -41.34 57.70 -12.55
CA ARG A 103 -41.26 58.31 -11.19
C ARG A 103 -40.87 57.36 -10.05
N ILE A 104 -40.21 56.25 -10.36
CA ILE A 104 -39.64 55.32 -9.35
C ILE A 104 -38.17 55.12 -9.69
N ASP A 105 -37.31 55.36 -8.73
CA ASP A 105 -35.87 55.09 -8.82
C ASP A 105 -35.38 54.61 -7.44
N ILE A 106 -35.02 53.33 -7.34
CA ILE A 106 -34.63 52.68 -6.09
C ILE A 106 -33.25 52.04 -6.27
N HIS A 107 -32.40 52.27 -5.28
CA HIS A 107 -31.02 51.80 -5.21
C HIS A 107 -30.78 51.10 -3.88
N GLU A 108 -30.39 49.83 -3.92
CA GLU A 108 -30.07 49.04 -2.72
C GLU A 108 -28.75 48.29 -2.89
N GLU A 109 -28.05 48.05 -1.78
CA GLU A 109 -26.82 47.25 -1.80
C GLU A 109 -26.72 46.20 -0.67
N LYS A 110 -26.10 45.07 -0.98
CA LYS A 110 -25.81 44.00 0.00
C LYS A 110 -24.48 43.32 -0.28
N LYS A 111 -23.79 42.86 0.77
CA LYS A 111 -22.54 42.09 0.63
C LYS A 111 -22.83 40.61 0.48
N VAL A 112 -22.05 39.93 -0.36
CA VAL A 112 -22.03 38.47 -0.55
C VAL A 112 -20.61 37.94 -0.56
N LEU A 113 -20.43 36.67 -0.22
CA LEU A 113 -19.14 35.99 -0.25
C LEU A 113 -19.04 35.12 -1.50
N ILE A 114 -17.88 35.15 -2.17
CA ILE A 114 -17.53 34.28 -3.28
C ILE A 114 -16.40 33.37 -2.81
N ARG A 115 -16.56 32.06 -2.94
CA ARG A 115 -15.56 31.05 -2.51
C ARG A 115 -15.24 30.08 -3.62
N ARG A 116 -13.98 29.66 -3.70
CA ARG A 116 -13.59 28.53 -4.53
C ARG A 116 -14.00 27.22 -3.85
N VAL A 117 -14.69 26.36 -4.60
CA VAL A 117 -15.10 25.01 -4.20
C VAL A 117 -13.87 24.17 -3.88
N ASN A 118 -13.90 23.46 -2.77
CA ASN A 118 -12.82 22.53 -2.40
C ASN A 118 -12.93 21.25 -3.23
N SER A 119 -11.78 20.68 -3.61
CA SER A 119 -11.69 19.36 -4.23
C SER A 119 -11.56 18.29 -3.16
N GLY A 120 -12.19 17.14 -3.39
CA GLY A 120 -11.94 15.91 -2.66
C GLY A 120 -11.02 15.01 -3.46
N THR A 121 -9.83 14.74 -2.93
CA THR A 121 -8.90 13.75 -3.50
C THR A 121 -8.87 12.52 -2.60
N PHE A 122 -9.12 11.35 -3.17
CA PHE A 122 -9.02 10.08 -2.45
C PHE A 122 -8.18 9.07 -3.23
N ILE A 123 -7.55 8.15 -2.49
CA ILE A 123 -6.64 7.15 -3.04
C ILE A 123 -7.23 5.78 -2.73
N GLN A 124 -7.48 4.99 -3.78
CA GLN A 124 -8.04 3.66 -3.69
C GLN A 124 -7.02 2.62 -4.14
N THR A 125 -6.78 1.60 -3.33
CA THR A 125 -5.96 0.43 -3.69
C THR A 125 -6.84 -0.72 -4.18
N ASP A 126 -6.29 -1.66 -4.96
CA ASP A 126 -7.05 -2.85 -5.39
C ASP A 126 -7.32 -3.81 -4.21
N LYS A 127 -6.42 -3.83 -3.22
CA LYS A 127 -6.52 -4.64 -2.00
C LYS A 127 -6.02 -3.86 -0.78
N PRO A 128 -6.54 -4.15 0.43
CA PRO A 128 -6.02 -3.56 1.68
C PRO A 128 -4.76 -4.28 2.20
N ILE A 129 -4.55 -5.54 1.84
CA ILE A 129 -3.43 -6.38 2.28
C ILE A 129 -2.75 -7.01 1.06
N TYR A 130 -1.43 -6.90 0.99
CA TYR A 130 -0.59 -7.49 -0.06
C TYR A 130 0.40 -8.49 0.53
N LYS A 131 0.77 -9.47 -0.29
CA LYS A 131 1.86 -10.39 -0.02
C LYS A 131 3.16 -9.87 -0.62
N PRO A 132 4.32 -10.32 -0.10
CA PRO A 132 5.59 -10.16 -0.80
C PRO A 132 5.48 -10.56 -2.28
N ARG A 133 6.18 -9.83 -3.16
CA ARG A 133 6.14 -9.96 -4.64
C ARG A 133 4.84 -9.53 -5.34
N GLN A 134 3.81 -9.08 -4.63
CA GLN A 134 2.60 -8.59 -5.31
C GLN A 134 2.78 -7.16 -5.85
N THR A 135 2.09 -6.86 -6.94
CA THR A 135 1.98 -5.50 -7.46
C THR A 135 0.81 -4.80 -6.76
N VAL A 136 1.09 -3.70 -6.07
CA VAL A 136 0.09 -2.79 -5.54
C VAL A 136 -0.45 -1.95 -6.69
N LYS A 137 -1.74 -2.07 -6.99
CA LYS A 137 -2.40 -1.20 -7.96
C LYS A 137 -3.24 -0.20 -7.19
N PHE A 138 -3.07 1.07 -7.50
CA PHE A 138 -3.81 2.11 -6.83
C PHE A 138 -4.17 3.23 -7.79
N ARG A 139 -5.26 3.92 -7.47
CA ARG A 139 -5.71 5.07 -8.25
C ARG A 139 -5.97 6.25 -7.36
N ILE A 140 -5.73 7.42 -7.92
CA ILE A 140 -5.99 8.71 -7.30
C ILE A 140 -7.17 9.30 -8.06
N VAL A 141 -8.21 9.67 -7.33
CA VAL A 141 -9.42 10.27 -7.90
C VAL A 141 -9.62 11.63 -7.27
N THR A 142 -9.73 12.67 -8.11
CA THR A 142 -10.01 14.04 -7.68
C THR A 142 -11.32 14.52 -8.26
N LEU A 143 -12.25 14.85 -7.37
CA LEU A 143 -13.59 15.34 -7.70
C LEU A 143 -13.82 16.70 -7.05
N ASN A 144 -14.61 17.56 -7.68
CA ASN A 144 -15.14 18.75 -7.02
C ASN A 144 -16.41 18.44 -6.20
N GLU A 145 -17.00 19.44 -5.54
CA GLU A 145 -18.25 19.26 -4.78
C GLU A 145 -19.44 18.79 -5.63
N ASP A 146 -19.44 19.00 -6.94
CA ASP A 146 -20.47 18.51 -7.87
C ASP A 146 -20.19 17.09 -8.40
N PHE A 147 -19.18 16.41 -7.84
CA PHE A 147 -18.69 15.09 -8.28
C PHE A 147 -18.21 15.08 -9.74
N ILE A 148 -17.79 16.22 -10.25
CA ILE A 148 -17.19 16.36 -11.58
C ILE A 148 -15.67 16.12 -11.43
N PRO A 149 -15.08 15.30 -12.32
CA PRO A 149 -13.65 15.04 -12.30
C PRO A 149 -12.82 16.29 -12.61
N LEU A 150 -11.74 16.49 -11.85
CA LEU A 150 -10.77 17.57 -12.06
C LEU A 150 -9.45 17.02 -12.60
N ASN A 151 -8.96 17.57 -13.70
CA ASN A 151 -7.71 17.15 -14.35
C ASN A 151 -6.46 17.91 -13.86
N ASP A 152 -6.47 18.39 -12.62
CA ASP A 152 -5.34 19.11 -12.05
C ASP A 152 -4.12 18.18 -11.89
N THR A 153 -2.94 18.62 -12.31
CA THR A 153 -1.72 17.81 -12.18
C THR A 153 -1.31 17.65 -10.72
N TYR A 154 -0.92 16.42 -10.36
CA TYR A 154 -0.33 16.12 -9.06
C TYR A 154 1.19 16.33 -9.12
N PRO A 155 1.75 17.37 -8.46
CA PRO A 155 3.18 17.66 -8.56
C PRO A 155 4.06 16.56 -7.93
N LEU A 156 3.54 15.91 -6.88
CA LEU A 156 4.25 14.87 -6.16
C LEU A 156 3.29 13.85 -5.54
N VAL A 157 3.44 12.60 -5.97
CA VAL A 157 2.86 11.40 -5.35
C VAL A 157 4.02 10.53 -4.87
N PHE A 158 3.96 10.02 -3.64
CA PHE A 158 5.02 9.15 -3.12
C PHE A 158 4.49 8.05 -2.21
N LEU A 159 5.26 6.98 -2.11
CA LEU A 159 4.98 5.80 -1.30
C LEU A 159 6.06 5.64 -0.23
N GLN A 160 5.64 5.41 1.00
CA GLN A 160 6.50 5.16 2.15
C GLN A 160 6.33 3.73 2.68
N ASP A 161 7.45 3.16 3.12
CA ASP A 161 7.48 1.89 3.86
C ASP A 161 7.14 2.11 5.36
N PRO A 162 6.98 1.03 6.15
CA PRO A 162 6.71 1.11 7.60
C PRO A 162 7.80 1.84 8.41
N ASN A 163 9.01 1.96 7.84
CA ASN A 163 10.16 2.65 8.44
C ASN A 163 10.27 4.12 7.98
N ASN A 164 9.24 4.65 7.32
CA ASN A 164 9.17 6.00 6.75
C ASN A 164 10.16 6.30 5.61
N ASN A 165 10.79 5.29 5.03
CA ASN A 165 11.63 5.44 3.85
C ASN A 165 10.74 5.66 2.62
N ARG A 166 11.11 6.62 1.77
CA ARG A 166 10.41 6.83 0.49
C ARG A 166 10.91 5.79 -0.52
N ILE A 167 10.05 4.84 -0.88
CA ILE A 167 10.40 3.71 -1.76
C ILE A 167 9.85 3.85 -3.19
N GLY A 168 8.95 4.82 -3.41
CA GLY A 168 8.38 5.13 -4.72
C GLY A 168 7.99 6.61 -4.82
N GLN A 169 8.12 7.18 -6.02
CA GLN A 169 7.76 8.57 -6.30
C GLN A 169 7.32 8.72 -7.76
N TRP A 170 6.28 9.54 -7.97
CA TRP A 170 5.80 9.99 -9.27
C TRP A 170 5.70 11.51 -9.24
N LEU A 171 6.22 12.16 -10.28
CA LEU A 171 6.23 13.61 -10.45
C LEU A 171 5.28 14.01 -11.57
N ASP A 172 4.64 15.17 -11.41
CA ASP A 172 3.78 15.80 -12.41
C ASP A 172 2.77 14.84 -13.06
N VAL A 173 2.10 14.05 -12.22
CA VAL A 173 1.12 13.06 -12.67
C VAL A 173 -0.12 13.79 -13.16
N ALA A 174 -0.41 13.66 -14.45
CA ALA A 174 -1.60 14.23 -15.09
C ALA A 174 -2.75 13.20 -15.08
N PRO A 175 -3.83 13.43 -14.31
CA PRO A 175 -5.00 12.56 -14.34
C PRO A 175 -5.77 12.68 -15.67
N GLN A 176 -6.36 11.57 -16.12
CA GLN A 176 -7.30 11.52 -17.23
C GLN A 176 -8.71 11.35 -16.67
N GLU A 177 -9.61 12.28 -17.01
CA GLU A 177 -10.97 12.32 -16.44
C GLU A 177 -10.98 12.26 -14.90
N GLY A 178 -10.06 12.98 -14.27
CA GLY A 178 -9.92 13.06 -12.80
C GLY A 178 -9.37 11.80 -12.14
N ILE A 179 -8.91 10.82 -12.92
CA ILE A 179 -8.34 9.56 -12.44
C ILE A 179 -6.88 9.43 -12.88
N ALA A 180 -6.00 9.10 -11.95
CA ALA A 180 -4.64 8.65 -12.23
C ALA A 180 -4.44 7.23 -11.72
N ASP A 181 -4.28 6.26 -12.63
CA ASP A 181 -3.95 4.88 -12.29
C ASP A 181 -2.42 4.70 -12.19
N LEU A 182 -1.95 4.19 -11.06
CA LEU A 182 -0.55 3.95 -10.75
C LEU A 182 -0.37 2.54 -10.19
N TYR A 183 0.86 2.02 -10.27
CA TYR A 183 1.19 0.70 -9.75
C TYR A 183 2.60 0.69 -9.16
N PHE A 184 2.81 -0.18 -8.18
CA PHE A 184 4.08 -0.35 -7.50
C PHE A 184 4.37 -1.82 -7.19
N GLN A 185 5.53 -2.31 -7.60
CA GLN A 185 5.92 -3.70 -7.39
C GLN A 185 6.61 -3.89 -6.03
N LEU A 186 6.04 -4.73 -5.15
CA LEU A 186 6.66 -5.09 -3.88
C LEU A 186 7.86 -6.03 -4.09
N ALA A 187 8.89 -5.86 -3.27
CA ALA A 187 10.04 -6.76 -3.22
C ALA A 187 9.65 -8.19 -2.78
N ALA A 188 10.57 -9.15 -2.95
CA ALA A 188 10.38 -10.54 -2.52
C ALA A 188 10.43 -10.70 -0.99
N GLU A 189 11.17 -9.83 -0.33
CA GLU A 189 11.23 -9.65 1.10
C GLU A 189 11.06 -8.15 1.34
N PRO A 190 9.83 -7.62 1.39
CA PRO A 190 9.57 -6.24 1.77
C PRO A 190 9.46 -6.14 3.31
N PRO A 191 9.75 -4.98 3.92
CA PRO A 191 9.44 -4.77 5.34
C PRO A 191 7.95 -5.03 5.58
N LEU A 192 7.62 -5.89 6.53
CA LEU A 192 6.22 -6.17 6.87
C LEU A 192 5.65 -5.02 7.71
N GLY A 193 4.39 -4.69 7.50
CA GLY A 193 3.71 -3.60 8.19
C GLY A 193 2.91 -2.70 7.26
N THR A 194 2.60 -1.49 7.75
CA THR A 194 1.74 -0.54 7.06
C THR A 194 2.52 0.41 6.16
N TYR A 195 2.15 0.45 4.89
CA TYR A 195 2.68 1.33 3.86
C TYR A 195 1.72 2.49 3.64
N ILE A 196 2.25 3.66 3.29
CA ILE A 196 1.46 4.89 3.14
C ILE A 196 1.71 5.52 1.78
N ILE A 197 0.64 5.71 1.01
CA ILE A 197 0.62 6.46 -0.25
C ILE A 197 0.14 7.88 0.07
N SER A 198 0.87 8.90 -0.39
CA SER A 198 0.55 10.31 -0.12
C SER A 198 0.59 11.17 -1.39
N VAL A 199 -0.34 12.13 -1.46
CA VAL A 199 -0.41 13.19 -2.50
C VAL A 199 -0.13 14.54 -1.85
N ALA A 200 1.01 15.17 -2.18
CA ALA A 200 1.53 16.30 -1.42
C ALA A 200 0.67 17.57 -1.49
N LYS A 201 0.14 17.91 -2.68
CA LYS A 201 -0.68 19.12 -2.91
C LYS A 201 -2.03 19.07 -2.21
N GLU A 202 -2.69 17.91 -2.26
CA GLU A 202 -4.08 17.71 -1.81
C GLU A 202 -4.17 17.18 -0.36
N LYS A 203 -3.04 16.92 0.31
CA LYS A 203 -2.95 16.33 1.66
C LYS A 203 -3.74 15.02 1.82
N ALA A 204 -3.97 14.30 0.73
CA ALA A 204 -4.63 13.00 0.73
C ALA A 204 -3.62 11.89 1.00
N HIS A 205 -3.99 10.93 1.86
CA HIS A 205 -3.20 9.74 2.14
C HIS A 205 -4.08 8.50 2.23
N SER A 206 -3.51 7.34 1.91
CA SER A 206 -4.15 6.04 2.05
C SER A 206 -3.08 5.01 2.42
N SER A 207 -3.49 3.96 3.13
CA SER A 207 -2.58 2.95 3.63
C SER A 207 -3.01 1.54 3.22
N PHE A 208 -2.01 0.66 3.12
CA PHE A 208 -2.21 -0.77 2.94
C PHE A 208 -1.18 -1.54 3.77
N SER A 209 -1.49 -2.78 4.12
CA SER A 209 -0.58 -3.64 4.89
C SER A 209 0.13 -4.64 3.98
N VAL A 210 1.39 -4.94 4.29
CA VAL A 210 2.13 -6.05 3.68
C VAL A 210 2.44 -7.06 4.76
N GLU A 211 1.94 -8.28 4.58
CA GLU A 211 2.02 -9.37 5.57
C GLU A 211 2.45 -10.68 4.88
N GLU A 212 3.15 -11.54 5.62
CA GLU A 212 3.48 -12.91 5.18
C GLU A 212 2.22 -13.80 5.29
N TYR A 213 1.21 -13.44 4.50
CA TYR A 213 -0.12 -14.01 4.62
C TYR A 213 -0.23 -15.28 3.78
N VAL A 214 -0.66 -16.38 4.39
CA VAL A 214 -1.26 -17.51 3.67
C VAL A 214 -2.73 -17.19 3.49
N LEU A 215 -3.28 -17.34 2.28
CA LEU A 215 -4.70 -17.04 2.06
C LEU A 215 -5.50 -18.02 2.93
N PRO A 216 -6.28 -17.57 3.91
CA PRO A 216 -7.02 -18.47 4.76
C PRO A 216 -8.09 -19.10 3.90
N LYS A 217 -8.21 -20.41 4.03
CA LYS A 217 -9.19 -21.20 3.28
C LYS A 217 -10.63 -20.81 3.68
N PHE A 218 -10.78 -20.19 4.85
CA PHE A 218 -12.04 -19.77 5.45
C PHE A 218 -11.90 -18.52 6.34
N GLU A 219 -12.97 -17.78 6.53
CA GLU A 219 -13.07 -16.63 7.45
C GLU A 219 -13.85 -17.00 8.71
N VAL A 220 -13.63 -16.24 9.80
CA VAL A 220 -14.36 -16.38 11.07
C VAL A 220 -15.07 -15.06 11.37
N VAL A 221 -16.40 -15.11 11.54
CA VAL A 221 -17.26 -13.92 11.64
C VAL A 221 -18.11 -13.99 12.90
N PHE A 222 -18.23 -12.86 13.62
CA PHE A 222 -19.14 -12.68 14.75
C PHE A 222 -20.51 -12.25 14.24
N GLU A 223 -21.53 -13.11 14.36
CA GLU A 223 -22.91 -12.78 13.95
C GLU A 223 -23.69 -12.07 15.08
N GLU A 224 -23.47 -12.46 16.34
CA GLU A 224 -24.15 -11.90 17.52
C GLU A 224 -23.17 -11.72 18.70
N PRO A 225 -23.34 -10.69 19.57
CA PRO A 225 -24.36 -9.64 19.54
C PRO A 225 -23.93 -8.39 18.75
N THR A 226 -24.87 -7.52 18.37
CA THR A 226 -24.55 -6.19 17.79
C THR A 226 -24.19 -5.15 18.85
N GLN A 227 -24.85 -5.22 20.01
CA GLN A 227 -24.63 -4.37 21.18
C GLN A 227 -25.01 -5.15 22.45
N ILE A 228 -24.39 -4.84 23.59
CA ILE A 228 -24.67 -5.48 24.88
C ILE A 228 -25.36 -4.47 25.79
N TYR A 229 -26.44 -4.86 26.48
CA TYR A 229 -27.14 -3.99 27.43
C TYR A 229 -26.70 -4.28 28.87
N ALA A 230 -26.45 -3.24 29.66
CA ALA A 230 -25.81 -3.37 30.97
C ALA A 230 -26.64 -4.09 32.04
N LEU A 231 -27.98 -4.16 31.91
CA LEU A 231 -28.84 -4.88 32.87
C LEU A 231 -29.12 -6.33 32.47
N ASP A 232 -28.70 -6.77 31.28
CA ASP A 232 -28.90 -8.14 30.86
C ASP A 232 -28.08 -9.08 31.73
N LYS A 233 -28.68 -10.20 32.14
CA LYS A 233 -27.97 -11.24 32.90
C LYS A 233 -27.04 -12.05 32.01
N ILE A 234 -27.47 -12.28 30.77
CA ILE A 234 -26.76 -13.05 29.75
C ILE A 234 -26.90 -12.36 28.40
N PHE A 235 -25.90 -12.50 27.53
CA PHE A 235 -26.00 -12.13 26.11
C PHE A 235 -25.64 -13.32 25.22
N PRO A 236 -26.31 -13.48 24.06
CA PRO A 236 -25.96 -14.52 23.10
C PRO A 236 -24.68 -14.14 22.35
N LEU A 237 -23.76 -15.09 22.24
CA LEU A 237 -22.55 -14.99 21.43
C LEU A 237 -22.60 -16.05 20.35
N ARG A 238 -22.58 -15.60 19.09
CA ARG A 238 -22.59 -16.49 17.92
C ARG A 238 -21.44 -16.14 16.98
N VAL A 239 -20.58 -17.14 16.73
CA VAL A 239 -19.39 -17.01 15.88
C VAL A 239 -19.35 -18.15 14.87
N CYS A 240 -19.14 -17.85 13.59
CA CYS A 240 -19.18 -18.83 12.52
C CYS A 240 -17.93 -18.79 11.64
N GLY A 241 -17.44 -19.97 11.27
CA GLY A 241 -16.42 -20.16 10.24
C GLY A 241 -17.05 -20.45 8.89
N ARG A 242 -16.66 -19.74 7.83
CA ARG A 242 -17.18 -19.94 6.46
C ARG A 242 -16.04 -20.01 5.43
N TYR A 243 -16.05 -21.03 4.59
CA TYR A 243 -15.12 -21.11 3.45
C TYR A 243 -15.40 -20.00 2.43
N THR A 244 -14.43 -19.70 1.57
CA THR A 244 -14.56 -18.71 0.49
C THR A 244 -15.70 -18.99 -0.50
N TYR A 245 -16.18 -20.23 -0.56
CA TYR A 245 -17.33 -20.68 -1.37
C TYR A 245 -18.62 -20.85 -0.54
N GLY A 246 -18.66 -20.36 0.70
CA GLY A 246 -19.87 -20.17 1.51
C GLY A 246 -20.31 -21.34 2.38
N LYS A 247 -19.62 -22.49 2.39
CA LYS A 247 -19.94 -23.60 3.31
C LYS A 247 -19.37 -23.35 4.72
N GLY A 248 -20.01 -23.92 5.74
CA GLY A 248 -19.56 -23.85 7.13
C GLY A 248 -18.32 -24.71 7.41
N VAL A 249 -17.43 -24.20 8.25
CA VAL A 249 -16.17 -24.85 8.65
C VAL A 249 -16.39 -25.71 9.89
N GLN A 250 -16.15 -27.02 9.78
CA GLN A 250 -16.15 -27.94 10.93
C GLN A 250 -14.78 -27.86 11.62
N GLY A 251 -14.76 -27.69 12.93
CA GLY A 251 -13.50 -27.47 13.65
C GLY A 251 -13.64 -27.21 15.14
N LYS A 252 -12.50 -27.14 15.83
CA LYS A 252 -12.41 -26.73 17.25
C LYS A 252 -12.33 -25.22 17.34
N ILE A 253 -13.19 -24.63 18.15
CA ILE A 253 -13.26 -23.18 18.38
C ILE A 253 -12.91 -22.83 19.82
N GLN A 254 -12.01 -21.86 19.98
CA GLN A 254 -11.63 -21.28 21.26
C GLN A 254 -12.00 -19.80 21.25
N VAL A 255 -12.76 -19.37 22.25
CA VAL A 255 -13.23 -17.99 22.36
C VAL A 255 -12.78 -17.41 23.69
N SER A 256 -12.16 -16.24 23.65
CA SER A 256 -11.72 -15.48 24.81
C SER A 256 -12.41 -14.12 24.83
N LEU A 257 -13.12 -13.80 25.91
CA LEU A 257 -13.81 -12.53 26.11
C LEU A 257 -13.17 -11.81 27.28
N CYS A 258 -12.63 -10.60 27.09
CA CYS A 258 -11.88 -9.89 28.13
C CYS A 258 -12.34 -8.43 28.28
N GLN A 259 -12.42 -7.93 29.52
CA GLN A 259 -12.66 -6.53 29.84
C GLN A 259 -11.41 -5.92 30.49
N THR A 260 -10.85 -4.88 29.87
CA THR A 260 -9.60 -4.23 30.29
C THR A 260 -9.84 -3.03 31.20
N SER A 261 -8.84 -2.66 32.02
CA SER A 261 -8.91 -1.51 32.94
C SER A 261 -8.45 -0.17 32.32
N TRP A 262 -8.90 0.95 32.87
CA TRP A 262 -8.47 2.32 32.49
C TRP A 262 -7.07 2.63 33.07
N TRP A 263 -6.24 3.35 32.30
CA TRP A 263 -4.83 3.58 32.60
C TRP A 263 -4.51 4.88 33.39
N TYR A 264 -5.41 5.44 34.20
CA TYR A 264 -5.13 6.72 34.87
C TYR A 264 -5.31 6.68 36.40
N PHE A 265 -4.23 7.11 37.06
CA PHE A 265 -4.01 7.35 38.49
C PHE A 265 -3.61 6.13 39.36
N TYR A 266 -2.33 6.12 39.80
CA TYR A 266 -1.75 5.30 40.88
C TYR A 266 -1.21 3.88 40.60
N GLY A 267 -0.74 3.56 39.39
CA GLY A 267 0.27 2.51 39.20
C GLY A 267 -0.10 1.08 39.63
N THR A 268 -1.37 0.77 39.88
CA THR A 268 -1.83 -0.58 40.24
C THR A 268 -2.56 -1.21 39.07
N HIS A 269 -1.91 -2.16 38.40
CA HIS A 269 -2.48 -2.89 37.27
C HIS A 269 -3.49 -3.92 37.79
N ARG A 270 -4.80 -3.63 37.66
CA ARG A 270 -5.83 -4.66 37.91
C ARG A 270 -5.88 -5.62 36.73
N PRO A 271 -5.87 -6.95 36.97
CA PRO A 271 -5.88 -7.94 35.90
C PRO A 271 -7.17 -7.83 35.06
N PRO A 272 -7.10 -8.10 33.75
CA PRO A 272 -8.28 -8.12 32.90
C PRO A 272 -9.25 -9.21 33.36
N LEU A 273 -10.54 -8.91 33.33
CA LEU A 273 -11.59 -9.90 33.61
C LEU A 273 -11.85 -10.68 32.32
N CYS A 274 -11.47 -11.95 32.29
CA CYS A 274 -11.57 -12.79 31.08
C CYS A 274 -12.43 -14.04 31.32
N GLN A 275 -13.19 -14.43 30.30
CA GLN A 275 -13.90 -15.70 30.23
C GLN A 275 -13.54 -16.44 28.95
N HIS A 276 -13.25 -17.73 29.08
CA HIS A 276 -12.82 -18.58 27.96
C HIS A 276 -13.83 -19.70 27.70
N TYR A 277 -14.09 -19.97 26.42
CA TYR A 277 -14.90 -21.09 25.95
C TYR A 277 -14.07 -21.94 24.98
N ASN A 278 -14.22 -23.25 25.06
CA ASN A 278 -13.57 -24.19 24.15
C ASN A 278 -14.60 -25.26 23.76
N ASN A 279 -14.93 -25.36 22.48
CA ASN A 279 -15.94 -26.30 21.98
C ASN A 279 -15.71 -26.65 20.49
N GLN A 280 -16.58 -27.45 19.88
CA GLN A 280 -16.62 -27.69 18.43
C GLN A 280 -17.70 -26.85 17.74
N THR A 281 -17.51 -26.59 16.45
CA THR A 281 -18.54 -25.96 15.61
C THR A 281 -19.65 -26.94 15.24
N ASP A 282 -20.86 -26.41 15.04
CA ASP A 282 -22.01 -27.18 14.56
C ASP A 282 -21.91 -27.50 13.06
N LYS A 283 -22.88 -28.25 12.50
CA LYS A 283 -22.93 -28.60 11.06
C LYS A 283 -22.97 -27.39 10.11
N MET A 284 -23.33 -26.21 10.60
CA MET A 284 -23.31 -24.96 9.84
C MET A 284 -21.99 -24.18 9.99
N GLY A 285 -21.04 -24.71 10.76
CA GLY A 285 -19.75 -24.11 11.05
C GLY A 285 -19.80 -23.04 12.13
N CYS A 286 -20.83 -23.04 12.97
CA CYS A 286 -21.10 -22.02 13.97
C CYS A 286 -20.94 -22.54 15.40
N PHE A 287 -20.59 -21.63 16.30
CA PHE A 287 -20.56 -21.81 17.74
C PHE A 287 -21.48 -20.77 18.37
N SER A 288 -22.39 -21.23 19.23
CA SER A 288 -23.35 -20.37 19.92
C SER A 288 -23.34 -20.69 21.42
N THR A 289 -23.23 -19.65 22.25
CA THR A 289 -23.29 -19.78 23.72
C THR A 289 -23.92 -18.54 24.35
N SER A 290 -24.42 -18.69 25.58
CA SER A 290 -24.92 -17.58 26.39
C SER A 290 -23.87 -17.19 27.42
N VAL A 291 -23.40 -15.95 27.37
CA VAL A 291 -22.32 -15.45 28.22
C VAL A 291 -22.90 -14.68 29.42
N TYR A 292 -22.45 -15.02 30.63
CA TYR A 292 -22.90 -14.35 31.85
C TYR A 292 -22.23 -12.98 32.03
N LEU A 293 -23.05 -11.94 32.13
CA LEU A 293 -22.57 -10.57 32.29
C LEU A 293 -21.97 -10.30 33.69
N SER A 294 -22.26 -11.17 34.67
CA SER A 294 -21.73 -11.12 36.03
C SER A 294 -20.23 -11.40 36.15
N VAL A 295 -19.61 -11.98 35.13
CA VAL A 295 -18.15 -12.20 35.08
C VAL A 295 -17.40 -10.88 34.86
N PHE A 296 -18.07 -9.91 34.24
CA PHE A 296 -17.51 -8.62 33.86
C PHE A 296 -17.96 -7.53 34.86
N ASN A 297 -17.13 -6.51 35.05
CA ASN A 297 -17.44 -5.44 35.98
C ASN A 297 -18.23 -4.32 35.30
N GLN A 298 -19.51 -4.24 35.62
CA GLN A 298 -20.44 -3.24 35.08
C GLN A 298 -20.50 -1.96 35.94
N ILE A 299 -19.98 -2.03 37.17
CA ILE A 299 -20.19 -1.04 38.24
C ILE A 299 -18.96 -0.14 38.42
N SER A 300 -17.75 -0.72 38.43
CA SER A 300 -16.53 0.04 38.67
C SER A 300 -16.17 0.93 37.47
N PRO A 301 -15.80 2.21 37.69
CA PRO A 301 -15.23 3.06 36.66
C PRO A 301 -13.81 2.64 36.25
N ASP A 302 -13.17 1.72 36.99
CA ASP A 302 -11.80 1.27 36.72
C ASP A 302 -11.72 0.39 35.46
N TYR A 303 -12.82 -0.19 34.99
CA TYR A 303 -12.87 -1.04 33.80
C TYR A 303 -13.50 -0.30 32.60
N ARG A 304 -13.01 -0.60 31.39
CA ARG A 304 -13.57 -0.08 30.14
C ARG A 304 -14.97 -0.60 29.93
N SER A 305 -15.82 0.18 29.27
CA SER A 305 -17.17 -0.22 28.88
C SER A 305 -17.21 -1.16 27.67
N ASN A 306 -16.08 -1.75 27.28
CA ASN A 306 -15.95 -2.63 26.13
C ASN A 306 -15.50 -4.03 26.56
N ILE A 307 -16.07 -5.06 25.93
CA ILE A 307 -15.62 -6.45 26.04
C ILE A 307 -14.93 -6.80 24.72
N ASP A 308 -13.64 -7.09 24.78
CA ASP A 308 -12.84 -7.50 23.63
C ASP A 308 -12.88 -9.03 23.49
N ALA A 309 -13.35 -9.48 22.33
CA ALA A 309 -13.47 -10.88 21.98
C ALA A 309 -12.35 -11.28 21.01
N VAL A 310 -11.71 -12.41 21.28
CA VAL A 310 -10.72 -13.05 20.42
C VAL A 310 -11.14 -14.50 20.22
N VAL A 311 -11.21 -14.92 18.96
CA VAL A 311 -11.62 -16.27 18.57
C VAL A 311 -10.53 -16.91 17.75
N THR A 312 -10.30 -18.20 18.00
CA THR A 312 -9.42 -19.07 17.25
C THR A 312 -10.23 -20.28 16.77
N LEU A 313 -10.29 -20.51 15.46
CA LEU A 313 -10.94 -21.68 14.86
C LEU A 313 -9.89 -22.57 14.17
N VAL A 314 -9.87 -23.85 14.51
CA VAL A 314 -8.98 -24.87 13.91
C VAL A 314 -9.83 -25.84 13.11
N GLU A 315 -9.61 -25.92 11.79
CA GLU A 315 -10.35 -26.78 10.86
C GLU A 315 -10.07 -28.27 11.10
N ASP A 316 -11.13 -29.08 11.13
CA ASP A 316 -11.02 -30.53 11.21
C ASP A 316 -10.47 -31.10 9.89
N GLY A 317 -9.36 -31.84 9.98
CA GLY A 317 -8.73 -32.56 8.86
C GLY A 317 -7.47 -31.91 8.30
N THR A 318 -7.40 -30.57 8.23
CA THR A 318 -6.17 -29.86 7.79
C THR A 318 -5.42 -29.15 8.91
N GLU A 319 -6.02 -29.08 10.11
CA GLU A 319 -5.50 -28.39 11.31
C GLU A 319 -5.13 -26.91 11.09
N VAL A 320 -5.63 -26.30 10.02
CA VAL A 320 -5.41 -24.88 9.73
C VAL A 320 -6.13 -24.02 10.76
N GLN A 321 -5.38 -23.10 11.37
CA GLN A 321 -5.86 -22.18 12.40
C GLN A 321 -6.12 -20.78 11.83
N VAL A 322 -7.28 -20.19 12.14
CA VAL A 322 -7.64 -18.80 11.80
C VAL A 322 -8.14 -18.06 13.04
N ASN A 323 -7.63 -16.85 13.25
CA ASN A 323 -7.98 -16.00 14.39
C ASN A 323 -8.82 -14.79 13.95
N ALA A 324 -9.78 -14.37 14.76
CA ALA A 324 -10.60 -13.17 14.55
C ALA A 324 -10.83 -12.43 15.87
N SER A 325 -10.97 -11.10 15.82
CA SER A 325 -11.25 -10.28 17.00
C SER A 325 -12.35 -9.24 16.77
N ARG A 326 -13.08 -8.88 17.83
CA ARG A 326 -14.16 -7.87 17.81
C ARG A 326 -14.34 -7.25 19.19
N SER A 327 -14.62 -5.95 19.25
CA SER A 327 -14.92 -5.25 20.51
C SER A 327 -16.43 -4.96 20.62
N PHE A 328 -17.03 -5.31 21.75
CA PHE A 328 -18.46 -5.10 22.03
C PHE A 328 -18.66 -4.02 23.10
N PHE A 329 -19.44 -2.99 22.80
CA PHE A 329 -19.76 -1.91 23.75
C PHE A 329 -20.92 -2.30 24.67
N ILE A 330 -20.74 -2.10 25.98
CA ILE A 330 -21.77 -2.27 27.01
C ILE A 330 -22.56 -0.95 27.13
N SER A 331 -23.75 -0.92 26.55
CA SER A 331 -24.67 0.21 26.60
C SER A 331 -25.36 0.31 27.96
N ARG A 332 -25.33 1.52 28.54
CA ARG A 332 -26.05 1.88 29.77
C ARG A 332 -27.35 2.65 29.48
N THR A 333 -27.75 2.76 28.21
CA THR A 333 -28.94 3.51 27.80
C THR A 333 -30.14 2.58 27.76
N ALA A 334 -31.12 2.79 28.65
CA ALA A 334 -32.35 1.97 28.71
C ALA A 334 -33.34 2.26 27.58
N GLY A 335 -33.35 3.50 27.10
CA GLY A 335 -34.27 3.97 26.08
C GLY A 335 -33.93 5.38 25.64
N THR A 336 -34.38 5.73 24.44
CA THR A 336 -34.14 7.03 23.80
C THR A 336 -35.47 7.69 23.41
N ALA A 337 -35.62 8.95 23.83
CA ALA A 337 -36.76 9.79 23.50
C ALA A 337 -36.34 10.75 22.39
N THR A 338 -37.20 10.95 21.41
CA THR A 338 -36.94 11.84 20.28
C THR A 338 -38.20 12.63 19.94
N PHE A 339 -38.03 13.89 19.57
CA PHE A 339 -39.14 14.71 19.06
C PHE A 339 -39.26 14.53 17.54
N GLU A 340 -40.49 14.32 17.09
CA GLU A 340 -40.86 14.25 15.68
C GLU A 340 -41.95 15.29 15.38
N GLU A 341 -42.01 15.80 14.15
CA GLU A 341 -43.02 16.77 13.71
C GLU A 341 -43.07 18.07 14.55
N VAL A 342 -41.95 18.46 15.17
CA VAL A 342 -41.81 19.71 15.95
C VAL A 342 -41.18 20.85 15.12
N ASN A 343 -41.66 22.07 15.34
CA ASN A 343 -41.14 23.29 14.71
C ASN A 343 -40.29 24.10 15.70
N PRO A 344 -39.17 24.71 15.29
CA PRO A 344 -38.37 25.56 16.17
C PRO A 344 -39.05 26.91 16.49
N TYR A 345 -40.26 27.15 15.97
CA TYR A 345 -41.03 28.38 16.18
C TYR A 345 -42.52 28.11 16.37
N TYR A 346 -43.23 29.07 16.96
CA TYR A 346 -44.69 29.06 17.10
C TYR A 346 -45.34 30.40 16.68
N TYR A 347 -46.60 30.34 16.28
CA TYR A 347 -47.46 31.50 16.05
C TYR A 347 -48.25 31.79 17.32
N THR A 348 -48.22 33.04 17.80
CA THR A 348 -48.98 33.45 18.97
C THR A 348 -50.48 33.29 18.72
N GLY A 349 -51.15 32.48 19.52
CA GLY A 349 -52.59 32.22 19.44
C GLY A 349 -53.01 30.96 18.69
N GLU A 350 -52.09 30.32 17.97
CA GLU A 350 -52.35 29.03 17.28
C GLU A 350 -51.94 27.83 18.15
N ILE A 351 -52.50 26.66 17.89
CA ILE A 351 -52.15 25.42 18.63
C ILE A 351 -50.82 24.88 18.10
N TYR A 352 -49.83 24.74 18.99
CA TYR A 352 -48.56 24.09 18.67
C TYR A 352 -48.69 22.57 18.80
N ARG A 353 -48.23 21.84 17.77
CA ARG A 353 -48.37 20.37 17.65
C ARG A 353 -46.99 19.72 17.54
N GLY A 354 -46.88 18.50 18.03
CA GLY A 354 -45.69 17.67 17.84
C GLY A 354 -45.91 16.24 18.34
N LYS A 355 -44.93 15.37 18.10
CA LYS A 355 -44.93 13.98 18.56
C LYS A 355 -43.66 13.68 19.34
N ILE A 356 -43.77 12.81 20.33
CA ILE A 356 -42.63 12.23 21.05
C ILE A 356 -42.59 10.76 20.70
N LYS A 357 -41.45 10.29 20.17
CA LYS A 357 -41.21 8.88 19.92
C LYS A 357 -40.25 8.35 20.97
N ILE A 358 -40.62 7.23 21.58
CA ILE A 358 -39.78 6.51 22.53
C ILE A 358 -39.45 5.12 22.00
N VAL A 359 -38.17 4.76 22.10
CA VAL A 359 -37.68 3.43 21.78
C VAL A 359 -36.86 2.88 22.94
N ASP A 360 -36.87 1.57 23.11
CA ASP A 360 -36.06 0.88 24.11
C ASP A 360 -34.59 0.73 23.66
N HIS A 361 -33.77 0.08 24.49
CA HIS A 361 -32.37 -0.22 24.23
C HIS A 361 -32.13 -1.10 22.99
N GLN A 362 -33.14 -1.84 22.51
CA GLN A 362 -33.07 -2.65 21.28
C GLN A 362 -33.54 -1.86 20.04
N GLY A 363 -33.90 -0.59 20.21
CA GLY A 363 -34.46 0.25 19.15
C GLY A 363 -35.92 -0.08 18.82
N LYS A 364 -36.60 -0.90 19.63
CA LYS A 364 -38.00 -1.25 19.44
C LYS A 364 -38.90 -0.18 20.06
N ALA A 365 -40.01 0.11 19.39
CA ALA A 365 -41.02 1.04 19.88
C ALA A 365 -41.64 0.56 21.20
N VAL A 366 -41.78 1.48 22.15
CA VAL A 366 -42.39 1.19 23.47
C VAL A 366 -43.85 1.64 23.47
N ASN A 367 -44.76 0.66 23.48
CA ASN A 367 -46.19 0.89 23.28
C ASN A 367 -46.92 1.06 24.63
N ASN A 368 -48.00 1.86 24.66
CA ASN A 368 -48.84 2.10 25.84
C ASN A 368 -48.08 2.55 27.11
N ALA A 369 -46.96 3.25 26.95
CA ALA A 369 -46.17 3.76 28.07
C ALA A 369 -46.44 5.25 28.33
N PRO A 370 -46.44 5.70 29.60
CA PRO A 370 -46.54 7.11 29.93
C PRO A 370 -45.24 7.84 29.54
N VAL A 371 -45.38 8.96 28.83
CA VAL A 371 -44.30 9.88 28.46
C VAL A 371 -44.59 11.25 29.02
N TYR A 372 -43.57 11.89 29.58
CA TYR A 372 -43.71 13.19 30.23
C TYR A 372 -43.14 14.28 29.34
N LEU A 373 -43.98 15.24 28.99
CA LEU A 373 -43.58 16.46 28.30
C LEU A 373 -43.48 17.60 29.32
N ILE A 374 -42.27 18.09 29.50
CA ILE A 374 -41.96 19.22 30.37
C ILE A 374 -41.84 20.46 29.48
N LEU A 375 -42.62 21.48 29.80
CA LEU A 375 -42.59 22.79 29.16
C LEU A 375 -41.99 23.81 30.11
N SER A 376 -41.04 24.60 29.64
CA SER A 376 -40.43 25.68 30.41
C SER A 376 -40.50 26.99 29.63
N TYR A 377 -41.17 28.00 30.19
CA TYR A 377 -41.28 29.35 29.63
C TYR A 377 -41.45 30.39 30.75
N THR A 378 -40.91 31.60 30.61
CA THR A 378 -41.05 32.71 31.59
C THR A 378 -40.72 32.32 33.04
N ARG A 379 -39.76 31.40 33.24
CA ARG A 379 -39.37 30.78 34.54
C ARG A 379 -40.42 29.86 35.19
N LEU A 380 -41.53 29.58 34.51
CA LEU A 380 -42.52 28.59 34.92
C LEU A 380 -42.22 27.24 34.25
N ARG A 381 -42.44 26.14 34.98
CA ARG A 381 -42.25 24.77 34.49
C ARG A 381 -43.55 23.98 34.66
N PHE A 382 -44.09 23.48 33.55
CA PHE A 382 -45.32 22.67 33.52
C PHE A 382 -45.00 21.27 33.01
N ASN A 383 -45.65 20.25 33.57
CA ASN A 383 -45.56 18.88 33.09
C ASN A 383 -46.91 18.40 32.54
N LYS A 384 -46.87 17.66 31.43
CA LYS A 384 -48.02 16.96 30.87
C LYS A 384 -47.66 15.51 30.60
N THR A 385 -48.61 14.61 30.83
CA THR A 385 -48.42 13.17 30.61
C THR A 385 -49.22 12.75 29.37
N TYR A 386 -48.57 11.99 28.49
CA TYR A 386 -49.16 11.40 27.29
C TYR A 386 -48.91 9.89 27.26
N ILE A 387 -49.71 9.14 26.51
CA ILE A 387 -49.56 7.69 26.34
C ILE A 387 -49.14 7.41 24.89
N THR A 388 -48.17 6.51 24.70
CA THR A 388 -47.68 6.14 23.37
C THR A 388 -48.59 5.14 22.65
N ASP A 389 -48.68 5.28 21.33
CA ASP A 389 -49.38 4.37 20.43
C ASP A 389 -48.56 3.10 20.11
N ASP A 390 -49.08 2.23 19.25
CA ASP A 390 -48.45 0.98 18.81
C ASP A 390 -47.11 1.16 18.07
N SER A 391 -46.82 2.39 17.64
CA SER A 391 -45.56 2.79 17.00
C SER A 391 -44.59 3.48 17.96
N GLY A 392 -44.92 3.50 19.25
CA GLY A 392 -44.15 4.14 20.32
C GLY A 392 -44.21 5.66 20.28
N ARG A 393 -45.27 6.26 19.70
CA ARG A 393 -45.41 7.71 19.52
C ARG A 393 -46.55 8.27 20.36
N ALA A 394 -46.33 9.44 20.96
CA ALA A 394 -47.35 10.22 21.65
C ALA A 394 -47.51 11.59 20.98
N SER A 395 -48.72 11.92 20.53
CA SER A 395 -49.04 13.23 19.93
C SER A 395 -49.46 14.23 21.01
N PHE A 396 -48.94 15.46 20.95
CA PHE A 396 -49.26 16.51 21.91
C PHE A 396 -49.74 17.81 21.23
N GLU A 397 -50.63 18.52 21.93
CA GLU A 397 -51.15 19.83 21.53
C GLU A 397 -51.00 20.85 22.66
N LEU A 398 -50.46 22.03 22.35
CA LEU A 398 -50.11 23.07 23.30
C LEU A 398 -50.72 24.42 22.89
N ASN A 399 -51.38 25.08 23.84
CA ASN A 399 -51.97 26.41 23.63
C ASN A 399 -50.91 27.48 23.81
N THR A 400 -50.62 28.24 22.75
CA THR A 400 -49.57 29.26 22.70
C THR A 400 -49.98 30.61 23.29
N ASN A 401 -51.28 30.85 23.54
CA ASN A 401 -51.77 32.11 24.13
C ASN A 401 -51.13 32.41 25.49
N ALA A 402 -50.83 31.35 26.25
CA ALA A 402 -50.22 31.45 27.57
C ALA A 402 -48.73 31.85 27.53
N TRP A 403 -48.08 31.82 26.36
CA TRP A 403 -46.64 32.08 26.21
C TRP A 403 -46.33 33.54 25.96
N ASN A 404 -47.32 34.37 25.59
CA ASN A 404 -47.23 35.83 25.46
C ASN A 404 -45.97 36.38 24.73
N GLY A 405 -45.43 35.64 23.75
CA GLY A 405 -44.23 36.04 23.01
C GLY A 405 -42.90 35.64 23.65
N ASP A 406 -42.89 34.76 24.65
CA ASP A 406 -41.67 34.19 25.24
C ASP A 406 -41.19 32.94 24.49
N SER A 407 -39.89 32.63 24.61
CA SER A 407 -39.30 31.37 24.13
C SER A 407 -39.64 30.20 25.07
N VAL A 408 -39.90 29.03 24.49
CA VAL A 408 -40.34 27.82 25.19
C VAL A 408 -39.33 26.70 24.97
N SER A 409 -38.93 26.01 26.05
CA SER A 409 -38.16 24.78 25.97
C SER A 409 -39.07 23.59 26.23
N LEU A 410 -39.01 22.59 25.35
CA LEU A 410 -39.65 21.29 25.49
C LEU A 410 -38.61 20.25 25.89
N GLU A 411 -38.94 19.47 26.91
CA GLU A 411 -38.15 18.33 27.36
C GLU A 411 -39.06 17.09 27.42
N GLY A 412 -38.76 16.08 26.61
CA GLY A 412 -39.47 14.80 26.58
C GLY A 412 -38.72 13.76 27.41
N ARG A 413 -39.35 13.22 28.46
CA ARG A 413 -38.76 12.24 29.37
C ARG A 413 -39.54 10.93 29.41
N PHE A 414 -38.82 9.83 29.65
CA PHE A 414 -39.39 8.53 30.03
C PHE A 414 -39.89 8.53 31.48
N LEU A 415 -39.16 9.19 32.38
CA LEU A 415 -39.46 9.24 33.81
C LEU A 415 -39.48 10.70 34.28
N LEU A 416 -40.41 11.06 35.16
CA LEU A 416 -40.53 12.41 35.73
C LEU A 416 -39.30 12.83 36.54
N GLN A 417 -38.69 11.87 37.23
CA GLN A 417 -37.46 12.03 37.98
C GLN A 417 -36.47 10.98 37.51
N ASP A 418 -35.22 11.40 37.34
CA ASP A 418 -34.15 10.48 37.01
C ASP A 418 -33.94 9.52 38.21
N PRO A 419 -33.71 8.22 37.97
CA PRO A 419 -33.50 7.27 39.05
C PRO A 419 -32.33 7.73 39.92
N VAL A 420 -32.54 7.79 41.24
CA VAL A 420 -31.51 8.20 42.20
C VAL A 420 -30.36 7.21 42.12
N TYR A 421 -29.15 7.71 41.91
CA TYR A 421 -27.95 6.87 41.89
C TYR A 421 -27.80 6.18 43.26
N VAL A 422 -27.93 4.86 43.27
CA VAL A 422 -27.62 4.03 44.44
C VAL A 422 -26.20 3.51 44.28
N PRO A 423 -25.25 3.93 45.15
CA PRO A 423 -23.88 3.44 45.11
C PRO A 423 -23.84 1.91 45.16
N GLY A 424 -23.12 1.27 44.23
CA GLY A 424 -23.04 -0.19 44.12
C GLY A 424 -24.04 -0.84 43.18
N THR A 425 -24.88 -0.07 42.48
CA THR A 425 -25.78 -0.57 41.43
C THR A 425 -25.35 -0.08 40.04
N VAL A 426 -25.72 -0.83 39.00
CA VAL A 426 -25.45 -0.43 37.61
C VAL A 426 -26.33 0.77 37.27
N ASN A 427 -25.70 1.92 37.00
CA ASN A 427 -26.41 3.13 36.64
C ASN A 427 -26.89 3.05 35.18
N VAL A 428 -28.18 3.26 34.98
CA VAL A 428 -28.84 3.23 33.68
C VAL A 428 -29.55 4.54 33.48
N TYR A 429 -29.34 5.16 32.32
CA TYR A 429 -29.94 6.45 32.01
C TYR A 429 -30.87 6.33 30.81
N TYR A 430 -31.92 7.15 30.84
CA TYR A 430 -32.76 7.40 29.68
C TYR A 430 -32.24 8.64 28.97
N GLN A 431 -32.16 8.57 27.65
CA GLN A 431 -31.79 9.74 26.88
C GLN A 431 -33.04 10.58 26.61
N ASN A 432 -33.10 11.76 27.22
CA ASN A 432 -34.22 12.70 27.09
C ASN A 432 -34.15 13.45 25.75
N ALA A 433 -35.33 13.81 25.24
CA ALA A 433 -35.46 14.66 24.07
C ALA A 433 -35.50 16.13 24.49
N TYR A 434 -34.79 17.00 23.78
CA TYR A 434 -34.85 18.45 24.00
C TYR A 434 -35.19 19.16 22.71
N HIS A 435 -36.08 20.16 22.78
CA HIS A 435 -36.44 20.99 21.64
C HIS A 435 -36.74 22.42 22.09
N PHE A 436 -36.18 23.39 21.38
CA PHE A 436 -36.33 24.81 21.72
C PHE A 436 -37.23 25.51 20.70
N ILE A 437 -38.16 26.34 21.18
CA ILE A 437 -39.18 27.00 20.39
C ILE A 437 -39.13 28.52 20.64
N GLN A 438 -39.10 29.30 19.56
CA GLN A 438 -39.13 30.77 19.61
C GLN A 438 -40.45 31.34 19.03
N PRO A 439 -40.91 32.50 19.51
CA PRO A 439 -42.03 33.19 18.85
C PRO A 439 -41.62 33.64 17.44
N LEU A 440 -42.46 33.38 16.44
CA LEU A 440 -42.23 33.93 15.10
C LEU A 440 -42.68 35.38 15.06
N TYR A 441 -41.79 36.29 14.67
CA TYR A 441 -42.14 37.70 14.46
C TYR A 441 -42.97 37.84 13.17
N THR A 442 -44.24 38.24 13.30
CA THR A 442 -45.16 38.41 12.17
C THR A 442 -45.62 39.86 12.07
N THR A 443 -45.48 40.47 10.89
CA THR A 443 -45.99 41.83 10.61
C THR A 443 -47.47 41.86 10.20
N SER A 444 -48.07 40.70 9.96
CA SER A 444 -49.48 40.53 9.58
C SER A 444 -50.21 39.59 10.55
N LYS A 445 -51.55 39.57 10.51
CA LYS A 445 -52.35 38.60 11.30
C LYS A 445 -52.53 37.26 10.60
N SER A 446 -52.23 37.20 9.30
CA SER A 446 -52.30 36.00 8.47
C SER A 446 -51.19 34.99 8.81
N PHE A 447 -51.44 33.70 8.58
CA PHE A 447 -50.46 32.63 8.80
C PHE A 447 -50.28 31.75 7.57
N LEU A 448 -49.09 31.18 7.47
CA LEU A 448 -48.66 30.22 6.46
C LEU A 448 -47.93 29.07 7.17
N ARG A 449 -48.22 27.82 6.82
CA ARG A 449 -47.56 26.64 7.41
C ARG A 449 -47.26 25.59 6.35
N ILE A 450 -46.01 25.17 6.27
CA ILE A 450 -45.54 24.06 5.46
C ILE A 450 -45.61 22.79 6.30
N VAL A 451 -46.34 21.78 5.83
CA VAL A 451 -46.43 20.49 6.51
C VAL A 451 -45.15 19.71 6.23
N ARG A 452 -44.37 19.42 7.28
CA ARG A 452 -43.11 18.68 7.17
C ARG A 452 -43.39 17.21 6.83
N VAL A 453 -42.60 16.67 5.89
CA VAL A 453 -42.63 15.25 5.55
C VAL A 453 -41.71 14.50 6.53
N PRO A 454 -42.22 13.52 7.31
CA PRO A 454 -41.39 12.78 8.25
C PRO A 454 -40.49 11.77 7.53
N GLY A 455 -39.27 11.58 8.04
CA GLY A 455 -38.32 10.59 7.53
C GLY A 455 -37.43 11.09 6.38
N THR A 456 -36.74 10.15 5.73
CA THR A 456 -35.86 10.42 4.58
C THR A 456 -36.61 10.11 3.29
N VAL A 457 -36.71 11.11 2.41
CA VAL A 457 -37.36 10.98 1.11
C VAL A 457 -36.40 10.30 0.12
N PRO A 458 -36.83 9.22 -0.57
CA PRO A 458 -36.01 8.60 -1.60
C PRO A 458 -35.85 9.53 -2.81
N CYS A 459 -34.64 9.55 -3.38
CA CYS A 459 -34.33 10.33 -4.58
C CYS A 459 -35.14 9.85 -5.79
N GLY A 460 -35.45 10.77 -6.71
CA GLY A 460 -36.24 10.51 -7.92
C GLY A 460 -37.75 10.39 -7.70
N LYS A 461 -38.20 10.28 -6.44
CA LYS A 461 -39.63 10.19 -6.12
C LYS A 461 -40.29 11.58 -6.13
N ASN A 462 -41.48 11.65 -6.74
CA ASN A 462 -42.31 12.85 -6.72
C ASN A 462 -43.04 12.96 -5.38
N GLU A 463 -42.76 14.01 -4.63
CA GLU A 463 -43.39 14.33 -3.35
C GLU A 463 -44.28 15.56 -3.48
N ARG A 464 -45.44 15.53 -2.82
CA ARG A 464 -46.39 16.65 -2.81
C ARG A 464 -46.33 17.34 -1.45
N VAL A 465 -45.58 18.43 -1.37
CA VAL A 465 -45.46 19.21 -0.14
C VAL A 465 -46.74 19.99 0.09
N GLN A 466 -47.41 19.74 1.22
CA GLN A 466 -48.63 20.44 1.60
C GLN A 466 -48.30 21.77 2.28
N VAL A 467 -49.02 22.82 1.88
CA VAL A 467 -48.95 24.16 2.45
C VAL A 467 -50.35 24.58 2.88
N ASP A 468 -50.51 24.83 4.17
CA ASP A 468 -51.73 25.33 4.78
C ASP A 468 -51.62 26.85 5.00
N PHE A 469 -52.69 27.58 4.73
CA PHE A 469 -52.70 29.03 4.94
C PHE A 469 -54.02 29.51 5.54
N ARG A 470 -53.94 30.62 6.29
CA ARG A 470 -55.10 31.39 6.73
C ARG A 470 -54.83 32.87 6.51
N ILE A 471 -55.65 33.52 5.71
CA ILE A 471 -55.53 34.94 5.37
C ILE A 471 -56.67 35.72 6.02
N TYR A 472 -56.33 36.82 6.68
CA TYR A 472 -57.30 37.75 7.25
C TYR A 472 -57.55 38.93 6.29
N GLU A 473 -58.81 39.35 6.19
CA GLU A 473 -59.23 40.46 5.31
C GLU A 473 -58.48 41.78 5.60
N LYS A 474 -58.09 42.00 6.86
CA LYS A 474 -57.32 43.17 7.29
C LYS A 474 -55.97 43.31 6.58
N ASP A 475 -55.39 42.20 6.12
CA ASP A 475 -54.09 42.18 5.45
C ASP A 475 -54.21 42.39 3.92
N LEU A 476 -55.41 42.31 3.33
CA LEU A 476 -55.63 42.33 1.87
C LEU A 476 -55.94 43.72 1.27
N SER A 477 -56.23 44.74 2.10
CA SER A 477 -56.72 46.07 1.67
C SER A 477 -58.05 46.02 0.88
N TYR A 478 -58.69 47.17 0.61
CA TYR A 478 -59.90 47.26 -0.23
C TYR A 478 -59.52 47.09 -1.73
N GLY A 479 -59.28 45.86 -2.18
CA GLY A 479 -58.77 45.57 -3.54
C GLY A 479 -58.78 44.08 -3.89
N PRO A 480 -58.43 43.67 -5.14
CA PRO A 480 -58.90 42.43 -5.75
C PRO A 480 -58.55 41.18 -4.93
N LYS A 481 -59.51 40.26 -4.92
CA LYS A 481 -59.54 39.04 -4.13
C LYS A 481 -58.59 37.98 -4.69
N SER A 482 -57.28 38.23 -4.74
CA SER A 482 -56.29 37.22 -5.14
C SER A 482 -54.99 37.33 -4.34
N VAL A 483 -54.43 36.19 -3.93
CA VAL A 483 -53.17 36.12 -3.16
C VAL A 483 -52.18 35.23 -3.90
N ASP A 484 -50.98 35.76 -4.12
CA ASP A 484 -49.88 35.07 -4.80
C ASP A 484 -48.90 34.48 -3.79
N PHE A 485 -48.88 33.16 -3.68
CA PHE A 485 -47.91 32.41 -2.87
C PHE A 485 -46.66 32.16 -3.70
N SER A 486 -45.56 32.78 -3.32
CA SER A 486 -44.27 32.63 -4.01
C SER A 486 -43.39 31.67 -3.23
N TYR A 487 -42.66 30.79 -3.92
CA TYR A 487 -41.81 29.80 -3.27
C TYR A 487 -40.51 29.57 -4.02
N TYR A 488 -39.50 29.14 -3.28
CA TYR A 488 -38.22 28.69 -3.82
C TYR A 488 -37.64 27.54 -2.97
N VAL A 489 -36.86 26.68 -3.61
CA VAL A 489 -36.18 25.54 -2.97
C VAL A 489 -34.68 25.72 -3.07
N ILE A 490 -34.03 25.72 -1.90
CA ILE A 490 -32.58 25.78 -1.74
C ILE A 490 -32.07 24.33 -1.69
N GLY A 491 -31.16 23.98 -2.60
CA GLY A 491 -30.45 22.70 -2.63
C GLY A 491 -29.05 22.81 -2.04
N LYS A 492 -28.14 21.93 -2.48
CA LYS A 492 -26.75 21.88 -1.99
C LYS A 492 -25.98 23.18 -2.26
N VAL A 493 -26.11 23.69 -3.48
CA VAL A 493 -25.24 24.76 -4.00
C VAL A 493 -25.96 26.10 -4.09
N GLY A 494 -27.30 26.13 -4.20
CA GLY A 494 -28.07 27.36 -4.38
C GLY A 494 -29.57 27.14 -4.56
N ILE A 495 -30.25 28.13 -5.16
CA ILE A 495 -31.69 28.04 -5.49
C ILE A 495 -31.86 27.15 -6.73
N VAL A 496 -32.52 26.01 -6.55
CA VAL A 496 -32.72 24.99 -7.61
C VAL A 496 -34.03 25.20 -8.36
N LEU A 497 -35.10 25.50 -7.62
CA LEU A 497 -36.46 25.67 -8.15
C LEU A 497 -37.10 26.91 -7.56
N SER A 498 -37.91 27.61 -8.35
CA SER A 498 -38.76 28.72 -7.91
C SER A 498 -40.10 28.69 -8.63
N GLY A 499 -41.14 29.28 -8.03
CA GLY A 499 -42.47 29.34 -8.61
C GLY A 499 -43.43 30.23 -7.84
N GLN A 500 -44.61 30.46 -8.42
CA GLN A 500 -45.68 31.24 -7.82
C GLN A 500 -47.02 30.53 -8.05
N LYS A 501 -47.92 30.62 -7.06
CA LYS A 501 -49.26 30.04 -7.12
C LYS A 501 -50.30 31.06 -6.66
N THR A 502 -51.15 31.47 -7.59
CA THR A 502 -52.22 32.43 -7.34
C THR A 502 -53.49 31.75 -6.84
N PHE A 503 -54.09 32.27 -5.78
CA PHE A 503 -55.38 31.83 -5.26
C PHE A 503 -56.39 32.97 -5.27
N LEU A 504 -57.58 32.72 -5.83
CA LEU A 504 -58.71 33.64 -5.75
C LEU A 504 -59.37 33.54 -4.36
N VAL A 505 -59.62 34.69 -3.75
CA VAL A 505 -60.19 34.85 -2.41
C VAL A 505 -61.72 35.01 -2.52
N GLY A 506 -62.48 34.19 -1.78
CA GLY A 506 -63.95 34.25 -1.71
C GLY A 506 -64.45 35.24 -0.66
N SER A 507 -65.74 35.61 -0.70
CA SER A 507 -66.36 36.56 0.24
C SER A 507 -66.59 35.95 1.64
N SER A 508 -65.55 35.84 2.46
CA SER A 508 -65.63 35.48 3.90
C SER A 508 -64.68 36.37 4.73
N LYS A 509 -65.09 36.73 5.96
CA LYS A 509 -64.27 37.51 6.93
C LYS A 509 -62.96 36.81 7.35
N MET A 510 -62.86 35.49 7.14
CA MET A 510 -61.67 34.67 7.38
C MET A 510 -61.57 33.57 6.32
N MET A 511 -60.38 33.39 5.74
CA MET A 511 -60.13 32.46 4.64
C MET A 511 -59.07 31.42 5.03
N THR A 512 -59.44 30.14 5.03
CA THR A 512 -58.51 29.01 5.22
C THR A 512 -58.43 28.16 3.97
N GLY A 513 -57.24 27.75 3.57
CA GLY A 513 -57.07 26.83 2.44
C GLY A 513 -55.77 26.04 2.53
N THR A 514 -55.68 25.04 1.65
CA THR A 514 -54.52 24.16 1.53
C THR A 514 -54.17 23.98 0.07
N PHE A 515 -52.88 23.96 -0.25
CA PHE A 515 -52.39 23.64 -1.58
C PHE A 515 -51.14 22.77 -1.55
N PHE A 516 -50.85 22.12 -2.67
CA PHE A 516 -49.68 21.27 -2.82
C PHE A 516 -48.67 21.87 -3.80
N ILE A 517 -47.39 21.72 -3.47
CA ILE A 517 -46.24 22.02 -4.33
C ILE A 517 -45.63 20.66 -4.74
N PRO A 518 -45.69 20.29 -6.03
CA PRO A 518 -45.05 19.08 -6.52
C PRO A 518 -43.53 19.28 -6.61
N LEU A 519 -42.76 18.40 -5.96
CA LEU A 519 -41.30 18.41 -5.96
C LEU A 519 -40.75 17.04 -6.32
N VAL A 520 -39.81 17.00 -7.25
CA VAL A 520 -39.02 15.80 -7.56
C VAL A 520 -37.62 16.01 -7.02
N PHE A 521 -37.28 15.31 -5.94
CA PHE A 521 -35.98 15.45 -5.30
C PHE A 521 -34.90 14.65 -6.07
N THR A 522 -34.11 15.36 -6.88
CA THR A 522 -32.92 14.85 -7.56
C THR A 522 -31.65 15.06 -6.72
N SER A 523 -30.49 14.63 -7.23
CA SER A 523 -29.18 14.82 -6.55
C SER A 523 -28.85 16.27 -6.21
N ASP A 524 -29.37 17.25 -6.96
CA ASP A 524 -29.11 18.68 -6.74
C ASP A 524 -29.76 19.21 -5.45
N TYR A 525 -30.75 18.48 -4.93
CA TYR A 525 -31.43 18.79 -3.68
C TYR A 525 -30.77 18.12 -2.46
N ALA A 526 -30.05 17.00 -2.65
CA ALA A 526 -29.51 16.20 -1.55
C ALA A 526 -28.29 16.86 -0.86
N PRO A 527 -28.04 16.61 0.44
CA PRO A 527 -28.82 15.73 1.33
C PRO A 527 -29.96 16.42 2.09
N ALA A 528 -29.97 17.76 2.16
CA ALA A 528 -30.85 18.51 3.04
C ALA A 528 -31.45 19.77 2.38
N PRO A 529 -32.37 19.62 1.41
CA PRO A 529 -32.96 20.77 0.73
C PRO A 529 -33.93 21.51 1.63
N THR A 530 -34.05 22.83 1.45
CA THR A 530 -34.96 23.67 2.23
C THR A 530 -35.92 24.40 1.30
N ILE A 531 -37.23 24.24 1.54
CA ILE A 531 -38.26 25.03 0.86
C ILE A 531 -38.58 26.29 1.67
N VAL A 532 -38.79 27.40 0.98
CA VAL A 532 -39.34 28.63 1.55
C VAL A 532 -40.57 29.02 0.75
N VAL A 533 -41.67 29.31 1.44
CA VAL A 533 -42.92 29.83 0.84
C VAL A 533 -43.25 31.15 1.52
N TYR A 534 -43.62 32.18 0.76
CA TYR A 534 -43.93 33.49 1.31
C TYR A 534 -44.99 34.24 0.48
N VAL A 535 -45.58 35.27 1.09
CA VAL A 535 -46.57 36.18 0.49
C VAL A 535 -46.22 37.61 0.88
N ILE A 536 -46.34 38.53 -0.07
CA ILE A 536 -46.19 39.98 0.14
C ILE A 536 -47.57 40.62 0.02
N PHE A 537 -48.11 41.13 1.12
CA PHE A 537 -49.41 41.79 1.14
C PHE A 537 -49.32 43.24 0.62
N PRO A 538 -50.40 43.79 0.03
CA PRO A 538 -50.44 45.19 -0.39
C PRO A 538 -50.19 46.19 0.74
N THR A 539 -50.51 45.79 1.97
CA THR A 539 -50.25 46.56 3.20
C THR A 539 -48.78 46.66 3.57
N GLY A 540 -47.90 45.90 2.91
CA GLY A 540 -46.47 45.79 3.23
C GLY A 540 -46.14 44.68 4.24
N GLY A 541 -47.16 44.00 4.78
CA GLY A 541 -46.95 42.81 5.61
C GLY A 541 -46.38 41.64 4.79
N ILE A 542 -45.49 40.85 5.40
CA ILE A 542 -44.93 39.65 4.78
C ILE A 542 -45.18 38.47 5.72
N ILE A 543 -45.64 37.36 5.15
CA ILE A 543 -45.67 36.06 5.84
C ILE A 543 -44.79 35.10 5.07
N ALA A 544 -43.98 34.34 5.81
CA ALA A 544 -43.09 33.34 5.24
C ALA A 544 -42.99 32.15 6.18
N ASP A 545 -42.79 30.98 5.61
CA ASP A 545 -42.47 29.76 6.34
C ASP A 545 -41.38 28.98 5.60
N SER A 546 -40.58 28.20 6.34
CA SER A 546 -39.51 27.39 5.78
C SER A 546 -39.44 25.99 6.41
N ALA A 547 -39.14 25.00 5.57
CA ALA A 547 -39.04 23.60 5.99
C ALA A 547 -37.83 22.90 5.34
N PRO A 548 -36.89 22.37 6.15
CA PRO A 548 -35.85 21.48 5.65
C PRO A 548 -36.39 20.05 5.46
N PHE A 549 -35.93 19.36 4.43
CA PHE A 549 -36.19 17.94 4.19
C PHE A 549 -34.91 17.13 4.31
N ARG A 550 -35.04 15.81 4.52
CA ARG A 550 -33.94 14.85 4.43
C ARG A 550 -34.13 14.00 3.18
N VAL A 551 -33.18 14.04 2.26
CA VAL A 551 -33.25 13.28 1.00
C VAL A 551 -32.12 12.25 0.99
N SER A 552 -32.41 11.03 0.53
CA SER A 552 -31.39 9.99 0.36
C SER A 552 -30.32 10.45 -0.62
N MET A 553 -29.04 10.23 -0.31
CA MET A 553 -27.96 10.51 -1.25
C MET A 553 -28.12 9.66 -2.52
N CYS A 554 -28.01 10.29 -3.68
CA CYS A 554 -28.13 9.67 -4.99
C CYS A 554 -27.17 10.35 -5.98
N PHE A 555 -26.73 9.60 -6.98
CA PHE A 555 -25.86 10.10 -8.04
C PHE A 555 -26.70 10.53 -9.25
N LYS A 556 -26.23 11.52 -10.02
CA LYS A 556 -26.90 11.95 -11.27
C LYS A 556 -27.04 10.83 -12.30
N ASN A 557 -26.12 9.86 -12.28
CA ASN A 557 -26.11 8.72 -13.19
C ASN A 557 -26.75 7.50 -12.50
N GLU A 558 -28.05 7.30 -12.69
CA GLU A 558 -28.80 6.18 -12.08
C GLU A 558 -28.58 4.82 -12.79
N GLU A 559 -27.95 4.78 -13.96
CA GLU A 559 -27.63 3.52 -14.69
C GLU A 559 -26.44 2.74 -14.10
N MET A 560 -25.95 3.11 -12.92
CA MET A 560 -24.83 2.45 -12.24
C MET A 560 -25.24 1.19 -11.48
N GLY A 561 -25.88 0.25 -12.18
CA GLY A 561 -26.19 -1.09 -11.67
C GLY A 561 -25.21 -2.13 -12.22
N LEU A 562 -24.30 -2.64 -11.38
CA LEU A 562 -23.54 -3.85 -11.69
C LEU A 562 -24.48 -5.06 -11.67
N LYS A 563 -24.99 -5.44 -12.83
CA LYS A 563 -25.78 -6.65 -12.99
C LYS A 563 -24.90 -7.76 -13.54
N ILE A 564 -24.33 -8.57 -12.66
CA ILE A 564 -23.67 -9.81 -13.06
C ILE A 564 -24.78 -10.78 -13.48
N ILE A 565 -24.94 -10.98 -14.78
CA ILE A 565 -25.87 -11.97 -15.33
C ILE A 565 -25.20 -13.35 -15.17
N SER A 566 -25.38 -13.97 -14.00
CA SER A 566 -25.01 -15.36 -13.76
C SER A 566 -26.29 -16.18 -13.58
N ASN A 567 -26.51 -17.17 -14.44
CA ASN A 567 -27.64 -18.09 -14.33
C ASN A 567 -27.40 -19.27 -13.38
N THR A 568 -26.28 -19.30 -12.64
CA THR A 568 -25.99 -20.39 -11.69
C THR A 568 -25.13 -19.93 -10.52
N HIS A 569 -25.52 -20.28 -9.29
CA HIS A 569 -24.75 -20.06 -8.05
C HIS A 569 -23.43 -20.86 -7.94
N ILE A 570 -22.94 -21.46 -9.04
CA ILE A 570 -21.70 -22.24 -9.11
C ILE A 570 -20.90 -21.77 -10.34
N LYS A 571 -19.73 -21.15 -10.13
CA LYS A 571 -18.84 -20.68 -11.21
C LYS A 571 -18.15 -21.88 -11.89
N LYS A 572 -18.23 -21.97 -13.24
CA LYS A 572 -17.38 -22.87 -14.06
C LYS A 572 -16.17 -22.08 -14.61
N PRO A 573 -14.99 -22.70 -14.77
CA PRO A 573 -13.74 -22.00 -15.12
C PRO A 573 -13.63 -21.48 -16.57
N ARG A 574 -14.70 -21.44 -17.38
CA ARG A 574 -14.61 -21.13 -18.83
C ARG A 574 -15.73 -20.27 -19.44
N GLU A 575 -16.66 -19.69 -18.69
CA GLU A 575 -17.61 -18.73 -19.28
C GLU A 575 -17.05 -17.30 -19.21
N CYS A 576 -16.86 -16.67 -20.37
CA CYS A 576 -16.64 -15.23 -20.47
C CYS A 576 -17.96 -14.49 -20.22
N THR A 577 -18.18 -14.02 -19.00
CA THR A 577 -19.28 -13.09 -18.71
C THR A 577 -18.97 -11.72 -19.33
N THR A 578 -19.89 -11.21 -20.14
CA THR A 578 -19.79 -9.87 -20.72
C THR A 578 -20.27 -8.84 -19.71
N THR A 579 -19.36 -8.01 -19.21
CA THR A 579 -19.69 -6.83 -18.38
C THR A 579 -19.95 -5.65 -19.31
N VAL A 580 -21.17 -5.11 -19.31
CA VAL A 580 -21.51 -3.90 -20.06
C VAL A 580 -21.43 -2.71 -19.09
N ALA A 581 -20.44 -1.84 -19.28
CA ALA A 581 -20.35 -0.54 -18.61
C ALA A 581 -20.46 0.56 -19.69
N MET A 582 -21.45 1.45 -19.60
CA MET A 582 -21.69 2.50 -20.60
C MET A 582 -21.02 3.86 -20.30
N THR A 583 -20.26 3.98 -19.22
CA THR A 583 -19.48 5.20 -18.88
C THR A 583 -18.19 4.84 -18.14
N THR A 584 -17.24 5.78 -18.08
CA THR A 584 -15.92 5.67 -17.43
C THR A 584 -16.00 5.53 -15.91
N MET A 585 -16.46 4.37 -15.43
CA MET A 585 -16.25 3.91 -14.07
C MET A 585 -15.43 2.63 -14.09
N ALA A 586 -14.31 2.64 -13.37
CA ALA A 586 -13.43 1.50 -13.25
C ALA A 586 -13.88 0.63 -12.06
N VAL A 587 -14.47 -0.52 -12.38
CA VAL A 587 -14.88 -1.55 -11.41
C VAL A 587 -13.67 -2.37 -10.98
N THR A 588 -13.48 -2.56 -9.67
CA THR A 588 -12.51 -3.51 -9.11
C THR A 588 -13.26 -4.73 -8.60
N GLU A 589 -13.08 -5.87 -9.26
CA GLU A 589 -13.45 -7.19 -8.75
C GLU A 589 -12.28 -7.71 -7.90
N LEU A 590 -12.53 -8.08 -6.64
CA LEU A 590 -11.55 -8.70 -5.76
C LEU A 590 -11.40 -10.18 -6.15
N GLU A 591 -10.63 -10.46 -7.21
CA GLU A 591 -10.16 -11.81 -7.50
C GLU A 591 -8.70 -12.00 -7.04
N SER A 592 -8.51 -13.00 -6.18
CA SER A 592 -7.21 -13.48 -5.72
C SER A 592 -6.61 -14.42 -6.77
N THR A 593 -6.09 -13.88 -7.87
CA THR A 593 -5.36 -14.69 -8.86
C THR A 593 -3.96 -15.07 -8.36
N VAL A 594 -3.66 -16.36 -8.47
CA VAL A 594 -2.35 -17.00 -8.26
C VAL A 594 -1.45 -16.71 -9.48
N PRO A 595 -0.17 -16.33 -9.31
CA PRO A 595 0.73 -16.17 -10.45
C PRO A 595 1.10 -17.52 -11.09
N MET A 596 1.04 -17.58 -12.42
CA MET A 596 1.63 -18.67 -13.22
C MET A 596 3.15 -18.71 -13.02
N LEU A 597 3.67 -19.90 -12.72
CA LEU A 597 5.11 -20.19 -12.71
C LEU A 597 5.70 -20.00 -14.11
N THR A 598 6.60 -19.02 -14.26
CA THR A 598 7.54 -18.95 -15.37
C THR A 598 8.65 -19.99 -15.15
N ARG A 599 8.84 -20.88 -16.13
CA ARG A 599 9.81 -21.98 -16.11
C ARG A 599 11.20 -21.47 -16.54
N PRO A 600 12.28 -21.79 -15.83
CA PRO A 600 13.60 -21.86 -16.44
C PRO A 600 13.81 -23.26 -17.03
N THR A 601 13.88 -23.34 -18.36
CA THR A 601 14.21 -24.55 -19.11
C THR A 601 15.68 -24.92 -18.89
N PHE A 602 15.93 -25.84 -17.97
CA PHE A 602 17.15 -26.65 -17.96
C PHE A 602 16.71 -28.11 -18.02
N LEU A 603 17.32 -28.87 -18.93
CA LEU A 603 17.03 -30.26 -19.33
C LEU A 603 16.49 -31.12 -18.17
N THR A 604 15.18 -31.09 -17.98
CA THR A 604 14.41 -31.90 -17.05
C THR A 604 13.31 -32.53 -17.89
N ARG A 605 13.22 -33.86 -17.89
CA ARG A 605 12.09 -34.52 -18.55
C ARG A 605 10.84 -34.18 -17.73
N SER A 606 9.94 -33.41 -18.31
CA SER A 606 8.61 -33.20 -17.74
C SER A 606 7.75 -34.43 -18.03
N VAL A 607 7.32 -35.13 -16.99
CA VAL A 607 6.35 -36.21 -17.10
C VAL A 607 4.97 -35.62 -16.82
N ASN A 608 4.04 -35.73 -17.77
CA ASN A 608 2.68 -35.24 -17.55
C ASN A 608 1.91 -36.29 -16.76
N ILE A 609 1.59 -35.99 -15.50
CA ILE A 609 0.67 -36.81 -14.71
C ILE A 609 -0.74 -36.38 -15.10
N THR A 610 -1.52 -37.34 -15.60
CA THR A 610 -2.93 -37.15 -15.96
C THR A 610 -3.77 -37.88 -14.92
N LEU A 611 -4.48 -37.13 -14.09
CA LEU A 611 -5.41 -37.66 -13.10
C LEU A 611 -6.81 -37.48 -13.67
N SER A 612 -7.53 -38.57 -13.90
CA SER A 612 -8.90 -38.54 -14.40
C SER A 612 -9.80 -39.20 -13.37
N THR A 613 -10.79 -38.45 -12.87
CA THR A 613 -11.82 -38.97 -11.97
C THR A 613 -13.15 -39.01 -12.71
N GLU A 614 -13.89 -40.11 -12.59
CA GLU A 614 -15.19 -40.29 -13.24
C GLU A 614 -16.24 -40.72 -12.22
N ALA A 615 -17.40 -40.06 -12.22
CA ALA A 615 -18.56 -40.49 -11.46
C ALA A 615 -19.24 -41.68 -12.16
N LEU A 616 -19.25 -42.85 -11.51
CA LEU A 616 -19.89 -44.07 -12.03
C LEU A 616 -21.35 -44.14 -11.56
N ALA A 617 -22.27 -44.46 -12.47
CA ALA A 617 -23.68 -44.66 -12.14
C ALA A 617 -23.87 -46.01 -11.43
N THR A 618 -24.46 -46.00 -10.23
CA THR A 618 -24.76 -47.21 -9.45
C THR A 618 -26.28 -47.38 -9.29
N LYS A 619 -26.73 -48.63 -9.15
CA LYS A 619 -28.15 -48.96 -8.86
C LYS A 619 -28.45 -49.04 -7.37
N ASP A 620 -27.42 -49.00 -6.53
CA ASP A 620 -27.54 -49.06 -5.08
C ASP A 620 -28.05 -47.72 -4.55
N LEU A 621 -29.10 -47.77 -3.73
CA LEU A 621 -29.76 -46.59 -3.20
C LEU A 621 -28.88 -45.91 -2.14
N CYS A 622 -28.64 -44.60 -2.30
CA CYS A 622 -27.99 -43.78 -1.29
C CYS A 622 -29.06 -42.95 -0.59
N GLY A 623 -29.39 -43.28 0.66
CA GLY A 623 -30.45 -42.58 1.41
C GLY A 623 -31.87 -42.78 0.87
N GLY A 624 -32.11 -43.84 0.07
CA GLY A 624 -33.42 -44.17 -0.50
C GLY A 624 -33.66 -43.67 -1.93
N GLU A 625 -32.71 -42.94 -2.52
CA GLU A 625 -32.79 -42.46 -3.91
C GLU A 625 -31.64 -43.03 -4.76
N VAL A 626 -31.89 -43.15 -6.07
CA VAL A 626 -30.86 -43.56 -7.04
C VAL A 626 -29.93 -42.37 -7.30
N PRO A 627 -28.61 -42.50 -7.10
CA PRO A 627 -27.69 -41.38 -7.30
C PRO A 627 -27.66 -40.94 -8.77
N PHE A 628 -27.92 -39.66 -9.00
CA PHE A 628 -27.96 -39.03 -10.31
C PHE A 628 -26.55 -38.63 -10.79
N VAL A 629 -26.13 -39.15 -11.95
CA VAL A 629 -24.89 -38.75 -12.62
C VAL A 629 -25.21 -37.84 -13.82
N PRO A 630 -24.78 -36.57 -13.82
CA PRO A 630 -25.10 -35.62 -14.90
C PRO A 630 -24.34 -35.93 -16.22
N GLU A 631 -24.95 -35.65 -17.37
CA GLU A 631 -24.32 -35.87 -18.70
C GLU A 631 -23.11 -34.97 -18.99
N ARG A 632 -23.00 -33.80 -18.33
CA ARG A 632 -21.85 -32.88 -18.44
C ARG A 632 -21.20 -32.67 -17.07
N GLY A 633 -19.88 -32.85 -16.99
CA GLY A 633 -19.11 -32.81 -15.72
C GLY A 633 -18.92 -34.18 -15.05
N ARG A 634 -19.24 -35.27 -15.77
CA ARG A 634 -19.09 -36.66 -15.32
C ARG A 634 -17.62 -37.09 -15.11
N THR A 635 -16.72 -36.56 -15.92
CA THR A 635 -15.29 -36.85 -15.87
C THR A 635 -14.54 -35.53 -15.69
N ASP A 636 -13.66 -35.45 -14.71
CA ASP A 636 -12.72 -34.34 -14.55
C ASP A 636 -11.30 -34.85 -14.75
N THR A 637 -10.52 -34.16 -15.58
CA THR A 637 -9.17 -34.59 -15.94
C THR A 637 -8.20 -33.46 -15.64
N LEU A 638 -7.37 -33.67 -14.63
CA LEU A 638 -6.34 -32.74 -14.19
C LEU A 638 -4.97 -33.20 -14.71
N ILE A 639 -4.38 -32.41 -15.60
CA ILE A 639 -3.03 -32.65 -16.13
C ILE A 639 -2.06 -31.74 -15.38
N LYS A 640 -1.14 -32.33 -14.62
CA LYS A 640 -0.07 -31.58 -13.93
C LYS A 640 1.30 -32.05 -14.43
N PRO A 641 2.17 -31.13 -14.89
CA PRO A 641 3.53 -31.47 -15.26
C PRO A 641 4.37 -31.74 -14.00
N LEU A 642 4.96 -32.93 -13.90
CA LEU A 642 5.94 -33.29 -12.87
C LEU A 642 7.36 -33.11 -13.45
N LEU A 643 8.20 -32.35 -12.76
CA LEU A 643 9.61 -32.18 -13.11
C LEU A 643 10.44 -33.31 -12.48
N VAL A 644 11.16 -34.08 -13.30
CA VAL A 644 12.05 -35.14 -12.82
C VAL A 644 13.51 -34.66 -12.92
N GLN A 645 14.23 -34.71 -11.79
CA GLN A 645 15.64 -34.34 -11.70
C GLN A 645 16.55 -35.59 -11.72
N PRO A 646 17.73 -35.52 -12.37
CA PRO A 646 18.73 -36.60 -12.33
C PRO A 646 19.40 -36.71 -10.95
N GLU A 647 19.78 -37.93 -10.54
CA GLU A 647 20.47 -38.19 -9.26
C GLU A 647 21.91 -37.63 -9.27
N GLY A 648 22.47 -37.33 -8.09
CA GLY A 648 23.85 -36.84 -7.92
C GLY A 648 23.98 -35.33 -7.69
N VAL A 649 25.22 -34.86 -7.52
CA VAL A 649 25.56 -33.43 -7.37
C VAL A 649 25.87 -32.85 -8.75
N LEU A 650 25.22 -31.74 -9.10
CA LEU A 650 25.48 -31.03 -10.35
C LEU A 650 26.87 -30.38 -10.30
N VAL A 651 27.74 -30.75 -11.24
CA VAL A 651 29.05 -30.14 -11.47
C VAL A 651 29.01 -29.34 -12.77
N GLU A 652 29.44 -28.09 -12.71
CA GLU A 652 29.55 -27.18 -13.87
C GLU A 652 31.02 -26.79 -14.08
N LYS A 653 31.51 -26.93 -15.31
CA LYS A 653 32.85 -26.50 -15.71
C LYS A 653 32.76 -25.61 -16.94
N ALA A 654 33.49 -24.49 -16.93
CA ALA A 654 33.56 -23.56 -18.06
C ALA A 654 35.01 -23.39 -18.54
N HIS A 655 35.21 -23.33 -19.85
CA HIS A 655 36.49 -23.00 -20.48
C HIS A 655 36.30 -21.83 -21.43
N SER A 656 37.09 -20.77 -21.23
CA SER A 656 36.94 -19.52 -21.98
C SER A 656 38.22 -19.15 -22.72
N SER A 657 38.08 -18.61 -23.92
CA SER A 657 39.17 -18.13 -24.75
C SER A 657 38.80 -16.80 -25.40
N LEU A 658 39.71 -15.83 -25.32
CA LEU A 658 39.57 -14.54 -25.98
C LEU A 658 40.34 -14.57 -27.31
N LEU A 659 39.60 -14.51 -28.42
CA LEU A 659 40.15 -14.55 -29.77
C LEU A 659 40.11 -13.14 -30.37
N CYS A 660 41.27 -12.48 -30.42
CA CYS A 660 41.40 -11.08 -30.84
C CYS A 660 42.28 -10.90 -32.08
N PRO A 661 41.76 -11.11 -33.30
CA PRO A 661 42.46 -10.70 -34.50
C PRO A 661 42.88 -9.21 -34.48
N LYS A 662 41.98 -8.27 -34.07
CA LYS A 662 42.23 -6.81 -33.91
C LYS A 662 41.20 -6.04 -33.01
N GLY A 663 41.01 -6.43 -31.74
CA GLY A 663 40.25 -5.67 -30.71
C GLY A 663 38.71 -5.81 -30.74
N GLY A 664 37.99 -5.93 -29.60
CA GLY A 664 36.51 -6.13 -29.56
C GLY A 664 35.88 -6.31 -28.16
N ASP A 665 34.66 -6.87 -28.09
CA ASP A 665 33.78 -6.84 -26.90
C ASP A 665 33.96 -8.02 -25.93
N ILE A 666 33.99 -7.74 -24.63
CA ILE A 666 34.23 -8.70 -23.54
C ILE A 666 33.07 -8.79 -22.53
N MET A 667 31.99 -8.01 -22.69
CA MET A 667 30.89 -7.90 -21.71
C MET A 667 29.60 -8.65 -22.11
N GLY A 668 29.56 -9.26 -23.30
CA GLY A 668 28.36 -9.90 -23.87
C GLY A 668 27.70 -10.98 -22.99
N THR A 669 28.47 -11.86 -22.35
CA THR A 669 27.94 -12.94 -21.50
C THR A 669 27.32 -12.40 -20.21
N ALA A 670 27.93 -11.37 -19.61
CA ALA A 670 27.43 -10.74 -18.39
C ALA A 670 26.11 -9.97 -18.63
N LEU A 671 25.94 -9.39 -19.83
CA LEU A 671 24.73 -8.68 -20.24
C LEU A 671 23.49 -9.58 -20.33
N GLN A 672 23.65 -10.84 -20.72
CA GLN A 672 22.52 -11.76 -20.86
C GLN A 672 22.07 -12.39 -19.54
N ASN A 673 23.00 -12.53 -18.59
CA ASN A 673 22.78 -13.26 -17.33
C ASN A 673 22.83 -12.33 -16.11
N LEU A 674 22.31 -11.10 -16.23
CA LEU A 674 22.33 -10.08 -15.15
C LEU A 674 21.72 -10.55 -13.82
N ASP A 675 20.81 -11.52 -13.85
CA ASP A 675 20.16 -12.12 -12.68
C ASP A 675 20.97 -13.27 -12.03
N ARG A 676 21.96 -13.83 -12.75
CA ARG A 676 22.65 -15.09 -12.39
C ARG A 676 24.18 -15.01 -12.43
N LEU A 677 24.74 -13.80 -12.46
CA LEU A 677 26.19 -13.59 -12.46
C LEU A 677 26.90 -14.31 -11.30
N VAL A 678 26.22 -14.46 -10.16
CA VAL A 678 26.70 -15.19 -8.98
C VAL A 678 25.62 -16.20 -8.54
N GLN A 679 25.97 -17.49 -8.50
CA GLN A 679 25.07 -18.58 -8.10
C GLN A 679 25.16 -18.89 -6.60
N MET A 680 24.78 -17.94 -5.75
CA MET A 680 24.72 -18.16 -4.30
C MET A 680 23.33 -17.81 -3.73
N PRO A 681 22.84 -18.53 -2.71
CA PRO A 681 21.59 -18.21 -2.01
C PRO A 681 21.51 -16.74 -1.58
N SER A 682 20.41 -16.05 -1.90
CA SER A 682 20.23 -14.61 -1.65
C SER A 682 19.34 -14.35 -0.44
N GLY A 683 19.89 -13.80 0.64
CA GLY A 683 19.20 -13.67 1.91
C GLY A 683 19.70 -12.59 2.89
N CYS A 684 20.92 -12.09 2.76
CA CYS A 684 21.49 -11.02 3.60
C CYS A 684 21.85 -9.75 2.79
N GLY A 685 22.03 -8.60 3.45
CA GLY A 685 22.29 -7.31 2.80
C GLY A 685 23.61 -7.26 2.05
N GLU A 686 24.56 -8.07 2.49
CA GLU A 686 25.80 -8.38 1.79
C GLU A 686 25.52 -9.01 0.40
N GLN A 687 24.70 -10.07 0.36
CA GLN A 687 24.36 -10.82 -0.86
C GLN A 687 23.52 -10.01 -1.85
N ASN A 688 22.66 -9.12 -1.36
CA ASN A 688 21.83 -8.29 -2.24
C ASN A 688 22.67 -7.30 -3.06
N MET A 689 23.76 -6.78 -2.48
CA MET A 689 24.67 -5.85 -3.18
C MET A 689 25.46 -6.50 -4.31
N VAL A 690 25.74 -7.80 -4.21
CA VAL A 690 26.43 -8.62 -5.24
C VAL A 690 25.70 -8.61 -6.55
N LEU A 691 24.37 -8.61 -6.46
CA LEU A 691 23.51 -8.63 -7.64
C LEU A 691 23.09 -7.20 -8.05
N PHE A 692 23.28 -6.21 -7.18
CA PHE A 692 22.99 -4.80 -7.45
C PHE A 692 24.14 -4.12 -8.21
N ALA A 693 25.37 -4.28 -7.74
CA ALA A 693 26.54 -3.56 -8.25
C ALA A 693 26.87 -3.88 -9.73
N PRO A 694 26.88 -5.14 -10.19
CA PRO A 694 27.21 -5.47 -11.57
C PRO A 694 26.30 -4.79 -12.61
N ILE A 695 25.01 -4.65 -12.30
CA ILE A 695 24.03 -4.05 -13.22
C ILE A 695 24.37 -2.56 -13.46
N ILE A 696 24.90 -1.86 -12.45
CA ILE A 696 25.34 -0.48 -12.59
C ILE A 696 26.52 -0.38 -13.56
N TYR A 697 27.53 -1.24 -13.41
CA TYR A 697 28.71 -1.22 -14.28
C TYR A 697 28.37 -1.59 -15.73
N VAL A 698 27.41 -2.50 -15.91
CA VAL A 698 26.87 -2.84 -17.22
C VAL A 698 26.15 -1.64 -17.85
N LEU A 699 25.32 -0.92 -17.09
CA LEU A 699 24.66 0.30 -17.55
C LEU A 699 25.68 1.39 -17.93
N GLN A 700 26.71 1.60 -17.11
CA GLN A 700 27.80 2.54 -17.40
C GLN A 700 28.57 2.17 -18.67
N TYR A 701 28.89 0.88 -18.87
CA TYR A 701 29.52 0.39 -20.09
C TYR A 701 28.68 0.66 -21.34
N LEU A 702 27.40 0.30 -21.32
CA LEU A 702 26.49 0.50 -22.44
C LEU A 702 26.28 1.99 -22.75
N GLU A 703 26.21 2.83 -21.73
CA GLU A 703 26.08 4.28 -21.88
C GLU A 703 27.35 4.88 -22.51
N LYS A 704 28.55 4.52 -22.00
CA LYS A 704 29.82 5.02 -22.53
C LYS A 704 30.16 4.55 -23.94
N THR A 705 29.70 3.35 -24.31
CA THR A 705 29.88 2.80 -25.67
C THR A 705 28.78 3.22 -26.65
N GLY A 706 27.74 3.94 -26.19
CA GLY A 706 26.62 4.36 -27.04
C GLY A 706 25.66 3.22 -27.44
N GLN A 707 25.72 2.08 -26.73
CA GLN A 707 24.95 0.87 -27.03
C GLN A 707 23.70 0.70 -26.15
N LEU A 708 23.39 1.67 -25.28
CA LEU A 708 22.23 1.62 -24.36
C LEU A 708 20.91 1.98 -25.08
N THR A 709 20.15 0.99 -25.54
CA THR A 709 18.81 1.21 -26.08
C THR A 709 17.77 1.43 -24.96
N PRO A 710 16.62 2.08 -25.25
CA PRO A 710 15.54 2.24 -24.28
C PRO A 710 15.03 0.92 -23.69
N GLU A 711 14.97 -0.17 -24.48
CA GLU A 711 14.51 -1.47 -23.97
C GLU A 711 15.51 -2.09 -22.99
N ILE A 712 16.81 -2.05 -23.31
CA ILE A 712 17.87 -2.56 -22.43
C ILE A 712 17.93 -1.72 -21.15
N ARG A 713 17.81 -0.39 -21.28
CA ARG A 713 17.75 0.52 -20.12
C ARG A 713 16.59 0.17 -19.21
N GLU A 714 15.37 0.00 -19.75
CA GLU A 714 14.20 -0.32 -18.92
C GLU A 714 14.31 -1.72 -18.28
N ARG A 715 14.87 -2.70 -18.98
CA ARG A 715 15.11 -4.05 -18.42
C ARG A 715 16.15 -4.03 -17.29
N ALA A 716 17.30 -3.40 -17.53
CA ALA A 716 18.38 -3.32 -16.56
C ALA A 716 17.99 -2.45 -15.35
N THR A 717 17.37 -1.30 -15.59
CA THR A 717 16.81 -0.49 -14.51
C THR A 717 15.65 -1.20 -13.83
N GLY A 718 14.89 -2.08 -14.48
CA GLY A 718 13.86 -2.92 -13.85
C GLY A 718 14.40 -3.94 -12.83
N PHE A 719 15.67 -4.35 -12.93
CA PHE A 719 16.32 -5.14 -11.88
C PHE A 719 16.79 -4.29 -10.69
N LEU A 720 17.05 -3.00 -10.92
CA LEU A 720 17.47 -2.03 -9.91
C LEU A 720 16.27 -1.31 -9.24
N ARG A 721 15.22 -1.03 -10.01
CA ARG A 721 13.99 -0.24 -9.75
C ARG A 721 12.76 -1.11 -10.00
N SER A 722 11.66 -0.80 -9.33
CA SER A 722 10.31 -1.20 -9.76
C SER A 722 10.02 -0.72 -11.20
N GLY A 723 9.98 -1.63 -12.19
CA GLY A 723 9.72 -1.31 -13.60
C GLY A 723 8.81 -2.32 -14.33
N LYS A 724 8.02 -1.79 -15.28
CA LYS A 724 6.85 -2.25 -16.06
C LYS A 724 6.75 -3.71 -16.60
N TYR A 725 7.74 -4.59 -16.45
CA TYR A 725 7.72 -5.95 -17.02
C TYR A 725 7.42 -7.05 -15.98
N PRO A 726 6.67 -8.12 -16.33
CA PRO A 726 6.14 -9.12 -15.39
C PRO A 726 7.15 -10.23 -15.02
N GLU A 727 8.46 -9.97 -15.03
CA GLU A 727 9.46 -10.97 -14.63
C GLU A 727 9.78 -10.86 -13.12
N PRO A 728 9.72 -11.96 -12.35
CA PRO A 728 9.81 -11.96 -10.89
C PRO A 728 11.26 -11.82 -10.42
N SER A 729 11.82 -10.61 -10.51
CA SER A 729 13.10 -10.26 -9.87
C SER A 729 12.91 -9.00 -9.03
N SER A 730 12.76 -9.21 -7.73
CA SER A 730 12.52 -8.24 -6.67
C SER A 730 13.44 -7.00 -6.69
N THR A 731 12.88 -5.83 -6.36
CA THR A 731 13.57 -4.53 -6.27
C THR A 731 14.77 -4.58 -5.32
N ARG A 732 15.98 -4.63 -5.87
CA ARG A 732 17.23 -4.76 -5.09
C ARG A 732 17.50 -3.57 -4.18
N TYR A 733 17.14 -2.35 -4.61
CA TYR A 733 17.25 -1.17 -3.74
C TYR A 733 16.38 -1.28 -2.48
N GLN A 734 15.09 -1.64 -2.63
CA GLN A 734 14.18 -1.80 -1.49
C GLN A 734 14.65 -2.91 -0.54
N ARG A 735 15.14 -4.02 -1.10
CA ARG A 735 15.68 -5.12 -0.30
C ARG A 735 16.91 -4.66 0.51
N GLN A 736 17.75 -3.80 -0.05
CA GLN A 736 18.92 -3.29 0.69
C GLN A 736 18.53 -2.43 1.89
N LEU A 737 17.40 -1.70 1.81
CA LEU A 737 16.93 -0.84 2.91
C LEU A 737 16.48 -1.63 4.14
N LEU A 738 16.16 -2.92 4.02
CA LEU A 738 15.92 -3.81 5.17
C LEU A 738 17.14 -3.95 6.09
N TYR A 739 18.33 -3.78 5.52
CA TYR A 739 19.59 -3.95 6.23
C TYR A 739 20.18 -2.62 6.72
N LYS A 740 19.40 -1.53 6.62
CA LYS A 740 19.74 -0.20 7.14
C LYS A 740 19.40 -0.12 8.64
N HIS A 741 20.32 0.40 9.43
CA HIS A 741 20.13 0.75 10.83
C HIS A 741 19.52 2.14 10.99
N HIS A 742 18.99 2.43 12.18
CA HIS A 742 18.42 3.74 12.49
C HIS A 742 19.43 4.90 12.41
N ASP A 743 20.72 4.61 12.58
CA ASP A 743 21.83 5.58 12.52
C ASP A 743 22.34 5.83 11.09
N GLY A 744 21.77 5.17 10.07
CA GLY A 744 22.17 5.31 8.68
C GLY A 744 23.15 4.26 8.17
N SER A 745 23.70 3.43 9.06
CA SER A 745 24.66 2.37 8.70
C SER A 745 23.98 1.13 8.11
N TYR A 746 24.76 0.26 7.47
CA TYR A 746 24.29 -1.01 6.93
C TYR A 746 25.08 -2.18 7.50
N SER A 747 24.41 -3.31 7.77
CA SER A 747 25.04 -4.56 8.20
C SER A 747 24.51 -5.75 7.40
N ALA A 748 25.05 -6.95 7.61
CA ALA A 748 24.64 -8.14 6.87
C ALA A 748 23.17 -8.52 7.15
N PHE A 749 22.73 -8.40 8.40
CA PHE A 749 21.39 -8.79 8.84
C PHE A 749 20.55 -7.62 9.38
N GLY A 750 20.95 -6.37 9.08
CA GLY A 750 20.24 -5.17 9.51
C GLY A 750 20.21 -5.04 11.03
N THR A 751 19.07 -4.64 11.58
CA THR A 751 18.87 -4.40 13.02
C THR A 751 18.97 -5.66 13.89
N ILE A 752 19.13 -6.86 13.31
CA ILE A 752 19.48 -8.08 14.05
C ILE A 752 20.93 -8.02 14.55
N ASP A 753 21.81 -7.36 13.80
CA ASP A 753 23.17 -7.09 14.24
C ASP A 753 23.15 -5.94 15.26
N GLN A 754 24.08 -5.95 16.22
CA GLN A 754 24.14 -4.89 17.25
C GLN A 754 24.64 -3.55 16.71
N GLU A 755 25.44 -3.56 15.65
CA GLU A 755 26.08 -2.38 15.07
C GLU A 755 26.22 -2.54 13.54
N GLY A 756 26.29 -1.41 12.84
CA GLY A 756 26.58 -1.36 11.41
C GLY A 756 28.00 -1.78 11.06
N ASN A 757 28.23 -2.17 9.80
CA ASN A 757 29.55 -2.51 9.30
C ASN A 757 30.14 -1.39 8.44
N THR A 758 31.35 -0.95 8.79
CA THR A 758 32.07 0.14 8.10
C THR A 758 32.37 -0.13 6.63
N TRP A 759 32.82 -1.34 6.29
CA TRP A 759 33.11 -1.72 4.90
C TRP A 759 31.82 -1.81 4.07
N LEU A 760 30.79 -2.48 4.58
CA LEU A 760 29.52 -2.67 3.87
C LEU A 760 28.78 -1.33 3.68
N THR A 761 28.79 -0.47 4.69
CA THR A 761 28.19 0.87 4.60
C THR A 761 28.84 1.70 3.50
N ALA A 762 30.18 1.68 3.41
CA ALA A 762 30.90 2.35 2.34
C ALA A 762 30.61 1.74 0.96
N PHE A 763 30.51 0.41 0.87
CA PHE A 763 30.18 -0.28 -0.37
C PHE A 763 28.75 0.03 -0.86
N VAL A 764 27.77 0.06 0.04
CA VAL A 764 26.38 0.44 -0.26
C VAL A 764 26.31 1.89 -0.71
N ALA A 765 26.98 2.81 0.00
CA ALA A 765 27.03 4.23 -0.37
C ALA A 765 27.67 4.44 -1.76
N LYS A 766 28.78 3.74 -2.05
CA LYS A 766 29.43 3.72 -3.37
C LYS A 766 28.45 3.31 -4.46
N CYS A 767 27.78 2.17 -4.29
CA CYS A 767 26.87 1.64 -5.30
C CYS A 767 25.63 2.52 -5.49
N PHE A 768 25.06 3.06 -4.40
CA PHE A 768 23.92 3.98 -4.49
C PHE A 768 24.32 5.29 -5.18
N GLY A 769 25.49 5.85 -4.87
CA GLY A 769 26.02 7.02 -5.56
C GLY A 769 26.13 6.80 -7.07
N GLN A 770 26.66 5.64 -7.49
CA GLN A 770 26.81 5.31 -8.91
C GLN A 770 25.50 4.94 -9.62
N ALA A 771 24.47 4.49 -8.89
CA ALA A 771 23.15 4.17 -9.44
C ALA A 771 22.23 5.38 -9.61
N ARG A 772 22.54 6.52 -8.97
CA ARG A 772 21.77 7.77 -8.99
C ARG A 772 21.37 8.28 -10.39
N PRO A 773 22.18 8.15 -11.45
CA PRO A 773 21.79 8.58 -12.81
C PRO A 773 20.72 7.69 -13.47
N TYR A 774 20.53 6.45 -12.98
CA TYR A 774 19.70 5.44 -13.64
C TYR A 774 18.37 5.18 -12.92
N ILE A 775 18.34 5.29 -11.58
CA ILE A 775 17.17 5.01 -10.74
C ILE A 775 16.95 6.12 -9.69
N PHE A 776 15.71 6.26 -9.21
CA PHE A 776 15.43 7.12 -8.07
C PHE A 776 16.00 6.51 -6.78
N LEU A 777 16.78 7.30 -6.05
CA LEU A 777 17.34 6.98 -4.74
C LEU A 777 17.10 8.17 -3.82
N ASP A 778 16.71 7.90 -2.58
CA ASP A 778 16.63 8.97 -1.58
C ASP A 778 18.04 9.38 -1.14
N ASP A 779 18.46 10.59 -1.50
CA ASP A 779 19.77 11.16 -1.16
C ASP A 779 20.02 11.21 0.36
N ARG A 780 18.98 11.14 1.20
CA ARG A 780 19.13 11.00 2.65
C ARG A 780 19.85 9.70 3.00
N ASN A 781 19.53 8.59 2.34
CA ASN A 781 20.15 7.29 2.63
C ASN A 781 21.66 7.27 2.35
N ILE A 782 22.12 8.03 1.36
CA ILE A 782 23.55 8.18 1.06
C ILE A 782 24.20 9.11 2.10
N ARG A 783 23.57 10.27 2.39
CA ARG A 783 24.10 11.24 3.35
C ARG A 783 24.20 10.70 4.77
N ASP A 784 23.20 9.94 5.22
CA ASP A 784 23.21 9.31 6.54
C ASP A 784 24.38 8.32 6.65
N ALA A 785 24.58 7.48 5.63
CA ALA A 785 25.67 6.51 5.57
C ALA A 785 27.05 7.17 5.58
N LEU A 786 27.25 8.24 4.80
CA LEU A 786 28.51 8.99 4.75
C LEU A 786 28.78 9.72 6.08
N SER A 787 27.73 10.31 6.68
CA SER A 787 27.84 10.97 7.99
C SER A 787 28.22 9.99 9.08
N TRP A 788 27.66 8.77 9.04
CA TRP A 788 28.02 7.70 9.96
C TRP A 788 29.48 7.25 9.79
N LEU A 789 29.97 7.07 8.56
CA LEU A 789 31.37 6.73 8.29
C LEU A 789 32.35 7.80 8.82
N GLN A 790 31.97 9.07 8.74
CA GLN A 790 32.75 10.19 9.26
C GLN A 790 32.93 10.13 10.79
N ILE A 791 31.93 9.66 11.54
CA ILE A 791 32.00 9.51 13.01
C ILE A 791 33.10 8.51 13.41
N TYR A 792 33.34 7.49 12.57
CA TYR A 792 34.34 6.46 12.80
C TYR A 792 35.71 6.76 12.15
N GLN A 793 35.93 7.99 11.67
CA GLN A 793 37.25 8.45 11.23
C GLN A 793 38.13 8.79 12.45
N LEU A 794 39.30 8.15 12.54
CA LEU A 794 40.28 8.33 13.60
C LEU A 794 41.00 9.70 13.48
N PRO A 795 41.63 10.20 14.56
CA PRO A 795 42.46 11.41 14.51
C PRO A 795 43.63 11.32 13.51
N SER A 796 44.12 10.10 13.23
CA SER A 796 45.13 9.83 12.20
C SER A 796 44.62 10.05 10.77
N GLY A 797 43.30 10.16 10.58
CA GLY A 797 42.62 10.26 9.29
C GLY A 797 42.19 8.91 8.70
N CYS A 798 42.69 7.79 9.23
CA CYS A 798 42.22 6.44 8.87
C CYS A 798 40.86 6.14 9.49
N PHE A 799 40.23 5.03 9.08
CA PHE A 799 38.91 4.63 9.56
C PHE A 799 39.01 3.42 10.50
N ARG A 800 38.25 3.47 11.60
CA ARG A 800 38.14 2.34 12.52
C ARG A 800 37.28 1.24 11.89
N SER A 801 37.74 -0.01 11.93
CA SER A 801 36.90 -1.15 11.55
C SER A 801 35.89 -1.46 12.64
N VAL A 802 34.60 -1.31 12.32
CA VAL A 802 33.46 -1.59 13.21
C VAL A 802 32.45 -2.49 12.51
N GLY A 803 31.77 -3.34 13.28
CA GLY A 803 30.83 -4.35 12.81
C GLY A 803 31.49 -5.63 12.32
N LYS A 804 30.78 -6.75 12.42
CA LYS A 804 31.21 -8.03 11.87
C LYS A 804 30.76 -8.14 10.42
N LEU A 805 31.72 -8.36 9.51
CA LEU A 805 31.42 -8.73 8.13
C LEU A 805 31.58 -10.25 8.02
N PHE A 806 30.58 -10.94 7.49
CA PHE A 806 30.64 -12.40 7.39
C PHE A 806 31.45 -12.81 6.16
N HIS A 807 31.27 -12.07 5.06
CA HIS A 807 31.94 -12.32 3.80
C HIS A 807 33.35 -11.72 3.79
N THR A 808 34.33 -12.45 4.33
CA THR A 808 35.77 -12.11 4.19
C THR A 808 36.17 -11.98 2.71
N ALA A 809 35.60 -12.81 1.83
CA ALA A 809 35.78 -12.67 0.38
C ALA A 809 35.08 -11.45 -0.25
N MET A 810 34.26 -10.68 0.50
CA MET A 810 33.67 -9.43 0.03
C MET A 810 34.49 -8.25 0.46
N LYS A 811 34.92 -8.29 1.74
CA LYS A 811 36.02 -7.47 2.24
C LYS A 811 37.22 -7.53 1.29
N GLY A 812 37.43 -8.70 0.68
CA GLY A 812 38.60 -8.96 -0.14
C GLY A 812 39.85 -9.10 0.74
N GLY A 813 41.00 -8.75 0.20
CA GLY A 813 42.24 -8.61 0.97
C GLY A 813 42.30 -7.39 1.90
N VAL A 814 41.19 -6.65 2.08
CA VAL A 814 41.12 -5.46 2.94
C VAL A 814 41.14 -5.88 4.41
N ASP A 815 42.31 -6.25 4.94
CA ASP A 815 42.48 -6.52 6.37
C ASP A 815 43.47 -5.55 7.02
N GLY A 816 43.02 -4.89 8.10
CA GLY A 816 43.73 -3.78 8.74
C GLY A 816 43.18 -2.39 8.40
N GLU A 817 43.62 -1.38 9.16
CA GLU A 817 43.10 0.00 9.09
C GLU A 817 43.44 0.72 7.77
N VAL A 818 44.63 0.48 7.23
CA VAL A 818 45.12 1.14 6.00
C VAL A 818 44.36 0.72 4.74
N PRO A 819 44.20 -0.59 4.42
CA PRO A 819 43.42 -0.96 3.24
C PRO A 819 41.95 -0.57 3.40
N LEU A 820 41.37 -0.61 4.62
CA LEU A 820 40.00 -0.16 4.85
C LEU A 820 39.86 1.34 4.54
N ALA A 821 40.81 2.14 5.02
CA ALA A 821 40.85 3.56 4.71
C ALA A 821 41.02 3.82 3.20
N ALA A 822 41.84 3.03 2.50
CA ALA A 822 42.00 3.15 1.05
C ALA A 822 40.68 2.85 0.31
N TYR A 823 39.97 1.80 0.73
CA TYR A 823 38.67 1.44 0.15
C TYR A 823 37.60 2.52 0.38
N ILE A 824 37.46 3.00 1.62
CA ILE A 824 36.49 4.04 1.97
C ILE A 824 36.82 5.33 1.21
N THR A 825 38.10 5.70 1.10
CA THR A 825 38.52 6.87 0.32
C THR A 825 38.15 6.72 -1.15
N ALA A 826 38.42 5.55 -1.76
CA ALA A 826 38.00 5.27 -3.14
C ALA A 826 36.47 5.35 -3.31
N ALA A 827 35.69 4.85 -2.33
CA ALA A 827 34.24 4.95 -2.33
C ALA A 827 33.75 6.41 -2.31
N HIS A 828 34.28 7.28 -1.44
CA HIS A 828 33.95 8.71 -1.43
C HIS A 828 34.25 9.39 -2.77
N LEU A 829 35.42 9.09 -3.35
CA LEU A 829 35.84 9.66 -4.65
C LEU A 829 34.93 9.19 -5.80
N GLU A 830 34.54 7.91 -5.83
CA GLU A 830 33.64 7.38 -6.85
C GLU A 830 32.19 7.91 -6.74
N ILE A 831 31.73 8.29 -5.54
CA ILE A 831 30.43 8.95 -5.34
C ILE A 831 30.44 10.38 -5.90
N GLY A 832 31.63 10.99 -6.03
CA GLY A 832 31.82 12.36 -6.49
C GLY A 832 31.99 13.38 -5.36
N GLU A 833 32.47 12.97 -4.18
CA GLU A 833 32.93 13.95 -3.18
C GLU A 833 34.09 14.79 -3.70
N ALA A 834 34.09 16.06 -3.33
CA ALA A 834 35.16 16.97 -3.71
C ALA A 834 36.49 16.56 -3.06
N LEU A 835 37.58 16.59 -3.83
CA LEU A 835 38.94 16.27 -3.35
C LEU A 835 39.37 17.10 -2.13
N ASN A 836 38.81 18.31 -1.98
CA ASN A 836 39.08 19.21 -0.86
C ASN A 836 38.20 18.96 0.37
N SER A 837 37.32 17.95 0.37
CA SER A 837 36.50 17.62 1.54
C SER A 837 37.40 17.28 2.73
N THR A 838 36.97 17.67 3.93
CA THR A 838 37.77 17.47 5.15
C THR A 838 37.99 15.98 5.44
N VAL A 839 37.04 15.13 5.08
CA VAL A 839 37.10 13.67 5.25
C VAL A 839 38.12 13.06 4.30
N VAL A 840 38.04 13.36 3.00
CA VAL A 840 38.95 12.83 1.97
C VAL A 840 40.38 13.30 2.19
N ASN A 841 40.59 14.59 2.51
CA ASN A 841 41.93 15.13 2.80
C ASN A 841 42.60 14.45 3.99
N LYS A 842 41.87 14.23 5.09
CA LYS A 842 42.38 13.51 6.26
C LYS A 842 42.71 12.06 5.91
N ALA A 843 41.84 11.40 5.15
CA ALA A 843 42.06 10.02 4.73
C ALA A 843 43.31 9.89 3.84
N LEU A 844 43.46 10.74 2.82
CA LEU A 844 44.64 10.78 1.96
C LEU A 844 45.93 11.06 2.74
N SER A 845 45.88 11.90 3.79
CA SER A 845 47.00 12.12 4.70
C SER A 845 47.39 10.83 5.43
N CYS A 846 46.40 10.07 5.93
CA CYS A 846 46.67 8.77 6.55
C CYS A 846 47.32 7.78 5.58
N LEU A 847 46.76 7.64 4.37
CA LEU A 847 47.28 6.72 3.34
C LEU A 847 48.72 7.09 2.92
N THR A 848 49.00 8.38 2.82
CA THR A 848 50.35 8.89 2.50
C THR A 848 51.35 8.56 3.60
N SER A 849 50.95 8.72 4.87
CA SER A 849 51.80 8.42 6.02
C SER A 849 52.10 6.93 6.18
N ALA A 850 51.17 6.06 5.78
CA ALA A 850 51.30 4.62 5.86
C ALA A 850 52.17 4.02 4.74
N LEU A 851 52.31 4.71 3.61
CA LEU A 851 52.95 4.23 2.37
C LEU A 851 54.33 3.55 2.56
N PRO A 852 55.24 4.05 3.43
CA PRO A 852 56.56 3.44 3.62
C PRO A 852 56.52 2.04 4.25
N ASN A 853 55.49 1.73 5.04
CA ASN A 853 55.43 0.53 5.87
C ASN A 853 54.68 -0.65 5.22
N ILE A 854 54.25 -0.51 3.96
CA ILE A 854 53.31 -1.45 3.32
C ILE A 854 54.05 -2.49 2.47
N THR A 855 54.00 -3.75 2.92
CA THR A 855 54.62 -4.90 2.26
C THR A 855 53.63 -5.70 1.40
N SER A 856 52.35 -5.72 1.77
CA SER A 856 51.29 -6.46 1.09
C SER A 856 51.06 -5.95 -0.34
N THR A 857 51.16 -6.84 -1.32
CA THR A 857 50.89 -6.56 -2.74
C THR A 857 49.43 -6.11 -2.95
N TYR A 858 48.49 -6.68 -2.18
CA TYR A 858 47.09 -6.29 -2.24
C TYR A 858 46.86 -4.84 -1.80
N THR A 859 47.41 -4.45 -0.66
CA THR A 859 47.29 -3.08 -0.15
C THR A 859 47.95 -2.07 -1.10
N GLN A 860 49.08 -2.44 -1.74
CA GLN A 860 49.73 -1.61 -2.76
C GLN A 860 48.83 -1.36 -3.98
N ALA A 861 48.12 -2.38 -4.47
CA ALA A 861 47.20 -2.24 -5.60
C ALA A 861 45.98 -1.36 -5.27
N LEU A 862 45.38 -1.56 -4.09
CA LEU A 862 44.24 -0.76 -3.65
C LEU A 862 44.62 0.72 -3.41
N LEU A 863 45.81 0.98 -2.87
CA LEU A 863 46.35 2.33 -2.74
C LEU A 863 46.62 2.97 -4.10
N ALA A 864 47.19 2.23 -5.06
CA ALA A 864 47.42 2.73 -6.40
C ALA A 864 46.09 3.16 -7.04
N TYR A 865 45.02 2.38 -6.80
CA TYR A 865 43.68 2.73 -7.25
C TYR A 865 43.14 4.00 -6.58
N ALA A 866 43.22 4.09 -5.25
CA ALA A 866 42.74 5.27 -4.50
C ALA A 866 43.49 6.55 -4.89
N PHE A 867 44.82 6.49 -5.06
CA PHE A 867 45.61 7.64 -5.52
C PHE A 867 45.35 8.01 -6.99
N ALA A 868 45.06 7.03 -7.85
CA ALA A 868 44.66 7.30 -9.23
C ALA A 868 43.35 8.09 -9.29
N LEU A 869 42.36 7.69 -8.47
CA LEU A 869 41.09 8.41 -8.31
C LEU A 869 41.28 9.81 -7.71
N ALA A 870 42.24 9.96 -6.78
CA ALA A 870 42.58 11.25 -6.16
C ALA A 870 43.42 12.17 -7.05
N HIS A 871 43.75 11.75 -8.27
CA HIS A 871 44.58 12.48 -9.24
C HIS A 871 46.02 12.73 -8.79
N ASP A 872 46.57 11.87 -7.92
CA ASP A 872 47.97 11.90 -7.50
C ASP A 872 48.84 11.07 -8.45
N THR A 873 49.34 11.70 -9.51
CA THR A 873 50.11 11.02 -10.55
C THR A 873 51.44 10.47 -10.06
N GLN A 874 52.08 11.13 -9.09
CA GLN A 874 53.41 10.73 -8.61
C GLN A 874 53.32 9.41 -7.84
N ARG A 875 52.48 9.35 -6.80
CA ARG A 875 52.36 8.14 -5.96
C ARG A 875 51.74 6.97 -6.72
N THR A 876 50.79 7.26 -7.62
CA THR A 876 50.19 6.23 -8.49
C THR A 876 51.25 5.56 -9.35
N GLN A 877 52.14 6.33 -9.99
CA GLN A 877 53.19 5.76 -10.85
C GLN A 877 54.26 5.01 -10.02
N GLU A 878 54.62 5.52 -8.84
CA GLU A 878 55.54 4.85 -7.91
C GLU A 878 55.00 3.45 -7.50
N LEU A 879 53.72 3.36 -7.13
CA LEU A 879 53.09 2.09 -6.75
C LEU A 879 52.93 1.13 -7.94
N LEU A 880 52.51 1.62 -9.10
CA LEU A 880 52.39 0.78 -10.30
C LEU A 880 53.74 0.21 -10.74
N THR A 881 54.83 0.96 -10.59
CA THR A 881 56.18 0.47 -10.89
C THR A 881 56.59 -0.65 -9.93
N LYS A 882 56.26 -0.52 -8.63
CA LYS A 882 56.48 -1.60 -7.63
C LYS A 882 55.63 -2.84 -7.91
N LEU A 883 54.39 -2.65 -8.38
CA LEU A 883 53.49 -3.75 -8.73
C LEU A 883 53.95 -4.47 -10.00
N ASP A 884 54.44 -3.75 -11.01
CA ASP A 884 54.95 -4.35 -12.25
C ASP A 884 56.15 -5.28 -12.00
N GLN A 885 57.02 -4.94 -11.03
CA GLN A 885 58.12 -5.82 -10.59
C GLN A 885 57.65 -7.17 -10.01
N LYS A 886 56.41 -7.24 -9.51
CA LYS A 886 55.79 -8.43 -8.92
C LYS A 886 54.84 -9.15 -9.89
N ALA A 887 54.72 -8.70 -11.13
CA ALA A 887 53.76 -9.24 -12.09
C ALA A 887 54.17 -10.63 -12.60
N ILE A 888 53.21 -11.56 -12.65
CA ILE A 888 53.39 -12.91 -13.17
C ILE A 888 52.97 -12.92 -14.64
N ARG A 889 53.91 -13.23 -15.54
CA ARG A 889 53.71 -13.16 -17.00
C ARG A 889 53.84 -14.55 -17.63
N THR A 890 52.74 -15.10 -18.15
CA THR A 890 52.70 -16.45 -18.75
C THR A 890 51.87 -16.46 -20.03
N GLY A 891 52.47 -16.76 -21.18
CA GLY A 891 51.74 -16.91 -22.45
C GLY A 891 50.89 -15.70 -22.85
N GLY A 892 51.43 -14.48 -22.69
CA GLY A 892 50.73 -13.21 -23.00
C GLY A 892 49.73 -12.74 -21.93
N GLN A 893 49.57 -13.49 -20.84
CA GLN A 893 48.71 -13.13 -19.70
C GLN A 893 49.54 -12.47 -18.59
N ILE A 894 48.95 -11.49 -17.90
CA ILE A 894 49.55 -10.78 -16.77
C ILE A 894 48.60 -10.87 -15.58
N HIS A 895 49.09 -11.31 -14.42
CA HIS A 895 48.32 -11.34 -13.17
C HIS A 895 49.22 -11.18 -11.94
N TRP A 896 48.60 -11.02 -10.78
CA TRP A 896 49.27 -10.91 -9.49
C TRP A 896 48.70 -11.90 -8.48
N SER A 897 49.55 -12.37 -7.56
CA SER A 897 49.17 -13.25 -6.46
C SER A 897 49.81 -12.81 -5.14
N GLN A 898 49.20 -13.16 -4.02
CA GLN A 898 49.64 -12.76 -2.67
C GLN A 898 50.71 -13.69 -2.06
N ALA A 899 50.83 -14.94 -2.53
CA ALA A 899 51.85 -15.91 -2.12
C ALA A 899 52.69 -16.39 -3.31
N PRO A 900 54.02 -16.57 -3.19
CA PRO A 900 54.82 -17.20 -4.23
C PRO A 900 54.41 -18.68 -4.35
N SER A 901 53.74 -19.03 -5.45
CA SER A 901 53.23 -20.37 -5.71
C SER A 901 54.34 -21.43 -5.65
N GLN A 902 54.19 -22.45 -4.80
CA GLN A 902 54.68 -23.78 -5.16
C GLN A 902 54.02 -24.17 -6.49
N PRO A 903 54.73 -24.84 -7.42
CA PRO A 903 54.11 -25.28 -8.66
C PRO A 903 52.92 -26.18 -8.30
N PRO A 904 51.70 -25.90 -8.80
CA PRO A 904 50.59 -26.79 -8.59
C PRO A 904 51.00 -28.15 -9.12
N SER A 905 50.82 -29.20 -8.31
CA SER A 905 50.85 -30.57 -8.80
C SER A 905 49.97 -30.62 -10.04
N ALA A 906 50.58 -30.98 -11.17
CA ALA A 906 50.03 -30.83 -12.49
C ALA A 906 48.72 -31.63 -12.68
N GLY A 907 47.60 -31.01 -12.33
CA GLY A 907 46.33 -31.24 -12.98
C GLY A 907 46.02 -29.99 -13.81
N VAL A 908 45.62 -30.18 -15.06
CA VAL A 908 45.15 -29.13 -16.00
C VAL A 908 43.89 -28.39 -15.48
N TRP A 909 43.52 -28.56 -14.20
CA TRP A 909 42.19 -28.37 -13.63
C TRP A 909 42.16 -27.68 -12.24
N SER A 910 43.16 -26.86 -11.86
CA SER A 910 43.09 -26.06 -10.60
C SER A 910 42.48 -24.66 -10.83
N GLN A 911 41.40 -24.33 -10.12
CA GLN A 911 40.87 -22.95 -10.06
C GLN A 911 41.82 -22.04 -9.26
N PRO A 912 42.16 -20.83 -9.72
CA PRO A 912 42.95 -19.88 -8.94
C PRO A 912 42.13 -19.21 -7.82
N GLN A 913 42.82 -18.68 -6.82
CA GLN A 913 42.18 -18.08 -5.65
C GLN A 913 41.45 -16.78 -6.00
N SER A 914 40.24 -16.58 -5.47
CA SER A 914 39.41 -15.37 -5.69
C SER A 914 40.13 -14.05 -5.37
N VAL A 915 41.04 -14.06 -4.39
CA VAL A 915 41.85 -12.89 -4.00
C VAL A 915 42.77 -12.41 -5.14
N ASP A 916 43.28 -13.32 -5.98
CA ASP A 916 44.16 -13.00 -7.09
C ASP A 916 43.39 -12.26 -8.21
N VAL A 917 42.11 -12.62 -8.41
CA VAL A 917 41.22 -11.95 -9.37
C VAL A 917 40.92 -10.51 -8.92
N GLU A 918 40.59 -10.33 -7.65
CA GLU A 918 40.34 -9.01 -7.07
C GLU A 918 41.59 -8.11 -7.13
N LEU A 919 42.74 -8.63 -6.68
CA LEU A 919 44.03 -7.94 -6.71
C LEU A 919 44.37 -7.47 -8.14
N THR A 920 44.31 -8.39 -9.09
CA THR A 920 44.60 -8.13 -10.50
C THR A 920 43.62 -7.10 -11.10
N SER A 921 42.36 -7.10 -10.65
CA SER A 921 41.34 -6.13 -11.07
C SER A 921 41.60 -4.72 -10.52
N TYR A 922 42.08 -4.57 -9.28
CA TYR A 922 42.48 -3.25 -8.77
C TYR A 922 43.69 -2.68 -9.50
N VAL A 923 44.66 -3.52 -9.89
CA VAL A 923 45.80 -3.07 -10.71
C VAL A 923 45.31 -2.57 -12.07
N LEU A 924 44.38 -3.29 -12.70
CA LEU A 924 43.74 -2.86 -13.94
C LEU A 924 43.00 -1.54 -13.77
N LEU A 925 42.22 -1.38 -12.68
CA LEU A 925 41.53 -0.13 -12.39
C LEU A 925 42.51 1.02 -12.14
N ALA A 926 43.57 0.82 -11.37
CA ALA A 926 44.60 1.82 -11.12
C ALA A 926 45.27 2.29 -12.42
N LEU A 927 45.53 1.39 -13.36
CA LEU A 927 46.04 1.71 -14.69
C LEU A 927 45.05 2.53 -15.52
N LEU A 928 43.77 2.14 -15.53
CA LEU A 928 42.73 2.76 -16.36
C LEU A 928 42.12 4.04 -15.75
N CYS A 929 42.41 4.34 -14.49
CA CYS A 929 41.94 5.54 -13.79
C CYS A 929 42.99 6.66 -13.73
N LYS A 930 44.16 6.48 -14.37
CA LYS A 930 45.14 7.56 -14.55
C LYS A 930 44.50 8.73 -15.30
N LEU A 931 44.94 9.96 -14.99
CA LEU A 931 44.49 11.16 -15.69
C LEU A 931 44.75 11.07 -17.21
N ASN A 932 45.92 10.53 -17.58
CA ASN A 932 46.35 10.33 -18.97
C ASN A 932 46.72 8.86 -19.18
N VAL A 933 45.83 8.09 -19.81
CA VAL A 933 46.08 6.68 -20.17
C VAL A 933 46.78 6.63 -21.53
N THR A 934 47.97 6.01 -21.60
CA THR A 934 48.75 5.89 -22.83
C THR A 934 48.45 4.59 -23.59
N GLY A 935 48.82 4.51 -24.87
CA GLY A 935 48.72 3.26 -25.64
C GLY A 935 49.53 2.09 -25.04
N ALA A 936 50.62 2.40 -24.34
CA ALA A 936 51.41 1.40 -23.60
C ALA A 936 50.65 0.87 -22.38
N ASP A 937 49.92 1.73 -21.66
CA ASP A 937 49.07 1.30 -20.56
C ASP A 937 47.95 0.37 -21.05
N ILE A 938 47.35 0.66 -22.21
CA ILE A 938 46.33 -0.21 -22.83
C ILE A 938 46.90 -1.55 -23.25
N ALA A 939 48.14 -1.60 -23.75
CA ALA A 939 48.81 -2.85 -24.09
C ALA A 939 49.03 -3.73 -22.84
N ILE A 940 49.47 -3.15 -21.73
CA ILE A 940 49.59 -3.86 -20.44
C ILE A 940 48.22 -4.33 -19.97
N ALA A 941 47.21 -3.45 -20.00
CA ALA A 941 45.84 -3.77 -19.63
C ALA A 941 45.27 -4.95 -20.44
N SER A 942 45.60 -5.07 -21.73
CA SER A 942 45.14 -6.18 -22.57
C SER A 942 45.63 -7.55 -22.07
N GLY A 943 46.88 -7.63 -21.58
CA GLY A 943 47.43 -8.84 -20.97
C GLY A 943 46.77 -9.21 -19.64
N ILE A 944 46.31 -8.21 -18.89
CA ILE A 944 45.55 -8.40 -17.64
C ILE A 944 44.14 -8.93 -17.95
N VAL A 945 43.46 -8.32 -18.91
CA VAL A 945 42.10 -8.71 -19.35
C VAL A 945 42.09 -10.11 -19.94
N ALA A 946 43.14 -10.50 -20.68
CA ALA A 946 43.29 -11.85 -21.20
C ALA A 946 43.35 -12.93 -20.10
N TRP A 947 43.88 -12.59 -18.93
CA TRP A 947 43.86 -13.48 -17.77
C TRP A 947 42.50 -13.47 -17.07
N LEU A 948 41.93 -12.29 -16.79
CA LEU A 948 40.64 -12.15 -16.09
C LEU A 948 39.49 -12.85 -16.83
N THR A 949 39.42 -12.71 -18.16
CA THR A 949 38.36 -13.36 -18.99
C THR A 949 38.40 -14.88 -18.93
N LYS A 950 39.56 -15.49 -18.65
CA LYS A 950 39.68 -16.94 -18.42
C LYS A 950 39.16 -17.40 -17.06
N GLN A 951 39.03 -16.49 -16.10
CA GLN A 951 38.55 -16.78 -14.75
C GLN A 951 37.02 -16.66 -14.60
N GLN A 952 36.31 -16.28 -15.67
CA GLN A 952 34.86 -16.14 -15.63
C GLN A 952 34.15 -17.51 -15.58
N ASN A 953 33.09 -17.59 -14.78
CA ASN A 953 32.15 -18.71 -14.72
C ASN A 953 31.22 -18.74 -15.96
N ALA A 954 30.36 -19.77 -16.08
CA ALA A 954 29.47 -19.96 -17.23
C ALA A 954 28.43 -18.84 -17.45
N TYR A 955 28.22 -17.96 -16.47
CA TYR A 955 27.24 -16.87 -16.50
C TYR A 955 27.92 -15.50 -16.68
N GLY A 956 29.25 -15.45 -16.76
CA GLY A 956 30.02 -14.21 -16.94
C GLY A 956 30.42 -13.50 -15.63
N GLY A 957 30.13 -14.09 -14.45
CA GLY A 957 30.70 -13.66 -13.17
C GLY A 957 31.97 -14.43 -12.80
N PHE A 958 32.44 -14.32 -11.55
CA PHE A 958 33.68 -14.92 -11.06
C PHE A 958 33.40 -15.85 -9.86
N ALA A 959 34.46 -16.31 -9.18
CA ALA A 959 34.36 -17.32 -8.12
C ALA A 959 33.71 -16.79 -6.84
N SER A 960 33.90 -15.50 -6.52
CA SER A 960 33.28 -14.87 -5.35
C SER A 960 32.48 -13.62 -5.72
N THR A 961 32.10 -12.86 -4.71
CA THR A 961 31.33 -11.65 -4.86
C THR A 961 32.19 -10.45 -5.25
N GLN A 962 33.24 -10.16 -4.47
CA GLN A 962 34.02 -8.93 -4.66
C GLN A 962 34.89 -9.01 -5.90
N ASP A 963 35.44 -10.19 -6.19
CA ASP A 963 36.15 -10.40 -7.45
C ASP A 963 35.21 -10.14 -8.64
N THR A 964 33.95 -10.60 -8.58
CA THR A 964 32.96 -10.35 -9.63
C THR A 964 32.66 -8.87 -9.78
N VAL A 965 32.40 -8.17 -8.68
CA VAL A 965 32.05 -6.75 -8.68
C VAL A 965 33.21 -5.90 -9.22
N VAL A 966 34.43 -6.09 -8.70
CA VAL A 966 35.60 -5.29 -9.07
C VAL A 966 36.11 -5.68 -10.46
N ALA A 967 36.10 -6.97 -10.83
CA ALA A 967 36.48 -7.40 -12.17
C ALA A 967 35.50 -6.89 -13.22
N LEU A 968 34.18 -6.95 -12.99
CA LEU A 968 33.21 -6.37 -13.91
C LEU A 968 33.32 -4.85 -14.00
N GLN A 969 33.63 -4.16 -12.90
CA GLN A 969 33.95 -2.72 -12.92
C GLN A 969 35.17 -2.44 -13.82
N ALA A 970 36.24 -3.23 -13.66
CA ALA A 970 37.48 -3.09 -14.42
C ALA A 970 37.30 -3.42 -15.91
N LEU A 971 36.61 -4.52 -16.24
CA LEU A 971 36.31 -4.96 -17.60
C LEU A 971 35.35 -3.98 -18.30
N ALA A 972 34.35 -3.46 -17.61
CA ALA A 972 33.47 -2.41 -18.12
C ALA A 972 34.27 -1.15 -18.49
N LYS A 973 35.21 -0.73 -17.62
CA LYS A 973 36.05 0.45 -17.87
C LYS A 973 37.04 0.22 -19.01
N TYR A 974 37.68 -0.94 -19.09
CA TYR A 974 38.54 -1.32 -20.20
C TYR A 974 37.76 -1.39 -21.51
N GLY A 975 36.59 -2.04 -21.50
CA GLY A 975 35.71 -2.16 -22.65
C GLY A 975 35.25 -0.81 -23.18
N ALA A 976 34.94 0.14 -22.29
CA ALA A 976 34.59 1.50 -22.68
C ALA A 976 35.77 2.26 -23.33
N LEU A 977 37.01 2.01 -22.91
CA LEU A 977 38.22 2.66 -23.44
C LEU A 977 38.74 2.03 -24.74
N THR A 978 38.48 0.74 -24.95
CA THR A 978 38.99 -0.02 -26.11
C THR A 978 37.91 -0.31 -27.16
N TYR A 979 36.70 0.20 -26.95
CA TYR A 979 35.58 0.02 -27.85
C TYR A 979 35.90 0.51 -29.27
N ASN A 980 35.63 -0.34 -30.26
CA ASN A 980 35.67 -0.01 -31.67
C ASN A 980 34.32 -0.35 -32.32
N GLU A 981 33.78 0.60 -33.08
CA GLU A 981 32.49 0.52 -33.77
C GLU A 981 32.58 -0.35 -35.04
N LYS A 982 33.75 -0.45 -35.67
CA LYS A 982 33.96 -1.17 -36.93
C LYS A 982 34.68 -2.49 -36.69
N GLY A 983 34.00 -3.60 -36.95
CA GLY A 983 34.63 -4.93 -36.91
C GLY A 983 33.67 -6.10 -37.08
N ASP A 984 33.82 -6.84 -38.18
CA ASP A 984 33.12 -8.10 -38.42
C ASP A 984 34.09 -9.28 -38.22
N VAL A 985 33.64 -10.32 -37.52
CA VAL A 985 34.44 -11.51 -37.22
C VAL A 985 33.61 -12.78 -37.45
N GLU A 986 34.19 -13.72 -38.19
CA GLU A 986 33.69 -15.08 -38.37
C GLU A 986 34.41 -16.04 -37.42
N VAL A 987 33.65 -16.83 -36.66
CA VAL A 987 34.17 -17.91 -35.81
C VAL A 987 33.77 -19.25 -36.39
N ILE A 988 34.71 -20.16 -36.47
CA ILE A 988 34.53 -21.51 -36.98
C ILE A 988 34.91 -22.49 -35.87
N VAL A 989 33.95 -23.30 -35.44
CA VAL A 989 34.14 -24.39 -34.47
C VAL A 989 34.07 -25.72 -35.22
N LYS A 990 35.13 -26.51 -35.13
CA LYS A 990 35.26 -27.80 -35.83
C LYS A 990 35.65 -28.91 -34.85
N SER A 991 34.99 -30.06 -34.92
CA SER A 991 35.48 -31.30 -34.29
C SER A 991 36.41 -32.06 -35.25
N GLN A 992 37.09 -33.09 -34.75
CA GLN A 992 37.79 -34.06 -35.61
C GLN A 992 36.83 -34.92 -36.46
N GLY A 993 35.54 -34.95 -36.12
CA GLY A 993 34.46 -35.66 -36.81
C GLY A 993 33.78 -34.80 -37.89
N SER A 994 32.45 -34.84 -37.94
CA SER A 994 31.64 -34.14 -38.97
C SER A 994 31.08 -32.80 -38.50
N PHE A 995 31.21 -32.48 -37.21
CA PHE A 995 30.64 -31.28 -36.62
C PHE A 995 31.43 -30.02 -37.02
N GLU A 996 30.81 -29.17 -37.83
CA GLU A 996 31.28 -27.81 -38.13
C GLU A 996 30.16 -26.80 -37.86
N ARG A 997 30.48 -25.74 -37.10
CA ARG A 997 29.57 -24.63 -36.88
C ARG A 997 30.28 -23.29 -37.10
N LYS A 998 29.63 -22.40 -37.85
CA LYS A 998 30.10 -21.04 -38.12
C LYS A 998 29.22 -20.03 -37.39
N PHE A 999 29.85 -19.02 -36.79
CA PHE A 999 29.20 -17.89 -36.13
C PHE A 999 29.68 -16.59 -36.78
N GLN A 1000 28.75 -15.70 -37.09
CA GLN A 1000 29.03 -14.41 -37.71
C GLN A 1000 28.70 -13.31 -36.71
N VAL A 1001 29.71 -12.54 -36.30
CA VAL A 1001 29.59 -11.45 -35.31
C VAL A 1001 29.87 -10.13 -36.01
N THR A 1002 28.88 -9.24 -35.97
CA THR A 1002 28.83 -7.92 -36.60
C THR A 1002 28.44 -6.88 -35.56
N HIS A 1003 28.50 -5.60 -35.91
CA HIS A 1003 28.06 -4.51 -35.01
C HIS A 1003 26.61 -4.66 -34.49
N LYS A 1004 25.70 -5.30 -35.25
CA LYS A 1004 24.28 -5.45 -34.86
C LYS A 1004 24.01 -6.56 -33.86
N ASN A 1005 24.84 -7.61 -33.87
CA ASN A 1005 24.62 -8.81 -33.06
C ASN A 1005 25.77 -9.11 -32.08
N ARG A 1006 26.71 -8.16 -31.88
CA ARG A 1006 27.82 -8.30 -30.93
C ARG A 1006 27.40 -8.45 -29.46
N LEU A 1007 26.23 -7.93 -29.08
CA LEU A 1007 25.65 -8.07 -27.74
C LEU A 1007 24.79 -9.35 -27.60
N LEU A 1008 24.60 -10.09 -28.68
CA LEU A 1008 23.83 -11.33 -28.70
C LEU A 1008 24.78 -12.53 -28.50
N LEU A 1009 24.63 -13.23 -27.38
CA LEU A 1009 25.24 -14.53 -27.17
C LEU A 1009 24.71 -15.51 -28.23
N GLN A 1010 25.63 -16.10 -28.98
CA GLN A 1010 25.33 -17.16 -29.94
C GLN A 1010 25.81 -18.47 -29.32
N GLN A 1011 24.94 -19.48 -29.29
CA GLN A 1011 25.24 -20.79 -28.69
C GLN A 1011 24.94 -21.92 -29.67
N ALA A 1012 25.71 -23.00 -29.57
CA ALA A 1012 25.44 -24.26 -30.25
C ALA A 1012 25.74 -25.43 -29.32
N VAL A 1013 24.91 -26.47 -29.37
CA VAL A 1013 25.15 -27.70 -28.60
C VAL A 1013 26.16 -28.54 -29.35
N LEU A 1014 27.22 -28.96 -28.64
CA LEU A 1014 28.21 -29.89 -29.16
C LEU A 1014 27.64 -31.31 -29.04
N THR A 1015 27.50 -32.02 -30.17
CA THR A 1015 26.82 -33.34 -30.23
C THR A 1015 27.77 -34.53 -30.11
N GLU A 1016 29.07 -34.34 -30.33
CA GLU A 1016 30.10 -35.38 -30.32
C GLU A 1016 30.86 -35.36 -28.97
N ILE A 1017 30.22 -35.84 -27.89
CA ILE A 1017 30.83 -35.90 -26.54
C ILE A 1017 31.07 -37.37 -26.13
N PRO A 1018 32.31 -37.80 -25.79
CA PRO A 1018 33.55 -37.01 -25.72
C PRO A 1018 34.20 -36.76 -27.10
N GLY A 1019 34.85 -35.60 -27.28
CA GLY A 1019 35.54 -35.22 -28.52
C GLY A 1019 36.42 -33.97 -28.37
N GLU A 1020 37.40 -33.80 -29.27
CA GLU A 1020 38.25 -32.60 -29.35
C GLU A 1020 37.66 -31.58 -30.34
N PHE A 1021 37.58 -30.32 -29.90
CA PHE A 1021 37.05 -29.21 -30.69
C PHE A 1021 38.10 -28.11 -30.86
N SER A 1022 38.23 -27.60 -32.09
CA SER A 1022 39.07 -26.45 -32.43
C SER A 1022 38.22 -25.23 -32.74
N VAL A 1023 38.65 -24.06 -32.26
CA VAL A 1023 37.96 -22.76 -32.48
C VAL A 1023 38.91 -21.83 -33.22
N GLN A 1024 38.49 -21.36 -34.39
CA GLN A 1024 39.25 -20.42 -35.24
C GLN A 1024 38.44 -19.14 -35.45
N ALA A 1025 39.09 -17.98 -35.43
CA ALA A 1025 38.43 -16.70 -35.69
C ALA A 1025 39.14 -15.92 -36.80
N GLN A 1026 38.38 -15.36 -37.74
CA GLN A 1026 38.87 -14.58 -38.88
C GLN A 1026 38.12 -13.25 -38.96
N GLY A 1027 38.81 -12.14 -39.26
CA GLY A 1027 38.21 -10.81 -39.41
C GLY A 1027 38.88 -9.74 -38.54
N SER A 1028 38.15 -8.67 -38.24
CA SER A 1028 38.61 -7.56 -37.40
C SER A 1028 37.68 -7.41 -36.20
N GLY A 1029 38.13 -7.78 -35.02
CA GLY A 1029 37.32 -7.79 -33.81
C GLY A 1029 38.00 -8.59 -32.68
N CYS A 1030 37.36 -8.68 -31.51
CA CYS A 1030 37.62 -9.69 -30.49
C CYS A 1030 36.33 -10.43 -30.21
N ILE A 1031 36.44 -11.74 -30.02
CA ILE A 1031 35.35 -12.59 -29.61
C ILE A 1031 35.72 -13.32 -28.34
N TYR A 1032 34.81 -13.28 -27.39
CA TYR A 1032 34.82 -14.14 -26.22
C TYR A 1032 34.09 -15.45 -26.57
N ALA A 1033 34.83 -16.56 -26.61
CA ALA A 1033 34.28 -17.89 -26.81
C ALA A 1033 34.34 -18.67 -25.49
N GLN A 1034 33.21 -19.20 -25.04
CA GLN A 1034 33.11 -20.00 -23.83
C GLN A 1034 32.42 -21.33 -24.11
N THR A 1035 32.98 -22.40 -23.58
CA THR A 1035 32.41 -23.76 -23.62
C THR A 1035 32.03 -24.15 -22.19
N VAL A 1036 30.80 -24.61 -22.00
CA VAL A 1036 30.27 -25.00 -20.69
C VAL A 1036 29.87 -26.47 -20.71
N LEU A 1037 30.41 -27.25 -19.78
CA LEU A 1037 30.08 -28.65 -19.55
C LEU A 1037 29.35 -28.79 -18.21
N ARG A 1038 28.16 -29.39 -18.23
CA ARG A 1038 27.35 -29.69 -17.04
C ARG A 1038 27.11 -31.18 -16.94
N TYR A 1039 27.39 -31.77 -15.79
CA TYR A 1039 27.20 -33.19 -15.56
C TYR A 1039 26.98 -33.47 -14.08
N ASN A 1040 26.28 -34.57 -13.75
CA ASN A 1040 26.06 -34.98 -12.37
C ASN A 1040 27.11 -36.01 -11.97
N GLU A 1041 27.80 -35.78 -10.86
CA GLU A 1041 28.68 -36.77 -10.24
C GLU A 1041 27.97 -37.37 -9.01
N PRO A 1042 28.16 -38.67 -8.71
CA PRO A 1042 27.79 -39.22 -7.40
C PRO A 1042 28.48 -38.42 -6.30
N PRO A 1043 27.82 -38.19 -5.14
CA PRO A 1043 28.40 -37.37 -4.08
C PRO A 1043 29.77 -37.93 -3.67
N PRO A 1044 30.82 -37.09 -3.62
CA PRO A 1044 32.15 -37.54 -3.25
C PRO A 1044 32.12 -38.11 -1.84
N GLN A 1045 32.70 -39.30 -1.66
CA GLN A 1045 32.95 -39.83 -0.33
C GLN A 1045 34.13 -39.05 0.27
N VAL A 1046 33.80 -38.19 1.24
CA VAL A 1046 34.69 -37.46 2.15
C VAL A 1046 35.24 -36.12 1.62
N SER A 1047 34.86 -35.04 2.30
CA SER A 1047 35.72 -33.87 2.55
C SER A 1047 35.72 -33.59 4.06
N VAL A 1048 36.93 -33.50 4.63
CA VAL A 1048 37.26 -33.70 6.06
C VAL A 1048 37.12 -32.43 6.91
N THR A 1049 36.58 -31.34 6.34
CA THR A 1049 36.65 -29.99 6.95
C THR A 1049 35.52 -29.75 7.96
N PHE A 1050 34.38 -30.41 7.80
CA PHE A 1050 33.26 -30.38 8.75
C PHE A 1050 32.92 -31.81 9.21
N SER A 1051 32.70 -32.00 10.51
CA SER A 1051 32.14 -33.25 11.04
C SER A 1051 30.63 -33.11 11.15
N VAL A 1052 29.90 -33.90 10.36
CA VAL A 1052 28.44 -33.94 10.36
C VAL A 1052 27.99 -35.33 10.83
N ARG A 1053 27.19 -35.38 11.91
CA ARG A 1053 26.51 -36.60 12.37
C ARG A 1053 25.02 -36.33 12.46
N ILE A 1054 24.22 -37.25 11.96
CA ILE A 1054 22.76 -37.10 11.92
C ILE A 1054 22.13 -38.20 12.76
N THR A 1055 21.21 -37.84 13.64
CA THR A 1055 20.35 -38.80 14.35
C THR A 1055 18.90 -38.53 14.01
N THR A 1056 18.17 -39.58 13.63
CA THR A 1056 16.73 -39.51 13.31
C THR A 1056 15.93 -40.20 14.40
N GLN A 1057 14.88 -39.56 14.87
CA GLN A 1057 13.92 -40.11 15.84
C GLN A 1057 12.52 -40.07 15.23
N LEU A 1058 11.89 -41.23 15.14
CA LEU A 1058 10.49 -41.36 14.71
C LEU A 1058 9.57 -41.34 15.93
N ILE A 1059 8.47 -40.62 15.84
CA ILE A 1059 7.39 -40.62 16.83
C ILE A 1059 6.24 -41.42 16.20
N ASP A 1060 5.74 -42.46 16.90
CA ASP A 1060 4.66 -43.38 16.47
C ASP A 1060 4.96 -44.36 15.31
N CYS A 1061 5.98 -45.21 15.42
CA CYS A 1061 6.17 -46.35 14.50
C CYS A 1061 5.17 -47.53 14.69
N THR A 1062 4.21 -47.44 15.62
CA THR A 1062 3.47 -48.62 16.11
C THR A 1062 2.28 -49.08 15.29
N LYS A 1063 1.93 -48.44 14.16
CA LYS A 1063 0.95 -48.94 13.17
C LYS A 1063 0.96 -48.07 11.91
N GLY A 1064 1.96 -48.20 11.03
CA GLY A 1064 1.93 -47.67 9.66
C GLY A 1064 1.83 -46.14 9.46
N ASP A 1065 1.58 -45.35 10.50
CA ASP A 1065 1.38 -43.90 10.43
C ASP A 1065 2.68 -43.15 10.73
N MET A 1066 3.54 -42.93 9.72
CA MET A 1066 4.76 -42.12 9.84
C MET A 1066 4.44 -40.61 9.90
N ARG A 1067 3.80 -40.12 10.96
CA ARG A 1067 3.34 -38.71 10.97
C ARG A 1067 4.45 -37.67 11.15
N ILE A 1068 5.46 -37.94 12.01
CA ILE A 1068 6.51 -36.96 12.34
C ILE A 1068 7.90 -37.60 12.46
N VAL A 1069 8.89 -37.01 11.79
CA VAL A 1069 10.31 -37.39 11.86
C VAL A 1069 11.11 -36.24 12.45
N THR A 1070 11.80 -36.47 13.57
CA THR A 1070 12.73 -35.50 14.14
C THR A 1070 14.16 -35.80 13.67
N ILE A 1071 14.78 -34.84 13.01
CA ILE A 1071 16.17 -34.87 12.54
C ILE A 1071 17.01 -34.01 13.47
N ARG A 1072 18.03 -34.60 14.12
CA ARG A 1072 19.05 -33.85 14.86
C ARG A 1072 20.36 -33.88 14.08
N ILE A 1073 20.83 -32.68 13.73
CA ILE A 1073 22.04 -32.43 12.97
C ILE A 1073 23.11 -31.96 13.95
N HIS A 1074 24.14 -32.78 14.13
CA HIS A 1074 25.33 -32.44 14.91
C HIS A 1074 26.44 -32.01 13.96
N VAL A 1075 26.93 -30.78 14.10
CA VAL A 1075 27.92 -30.19 13.19
C VAL A 1075 29.04 -29.50 13.96
N SER A 1076 30.29 -29.72 13.54
CA SER A 1076 31.47 -28.99 14.01
C SER A 1076 32.48 -28.76 12.88
N TYR A 1077 33.33 -27.77 13.05
CA TYR A 1077 34.41 -27.44 12.11
C TYR A 1077 35.73 -28.10 12.56
N ILE A 1078 36.37 -28.85 11.66
CA ILE A 1078 37.65 -29.57 11.86
C ILE A 1078 38.66 -29.13 10.77
N GLY A 1079 38.48 -27.95 10.18
CA GLY A 1079 39.41 -27.40 9.22
C GLY A 1079 40.69 -26.85 9.87
N SER A 1080 41.55 -26.24 9.05
CA SER A 1080 42.83 -25.67 9.47
C SER A 1080 42.71 -24.37 10.29
N ARG A 1081 41.51 -23.78 10.35
CA ARG A 1081 41.23 -22.50 11.03
C ARG A 1081 40.67 -22.74 12.45
N VAL A 1082 40.74 -21.73 13.32
CA VAL A 1082 40.16 -21.82 14.68
C VAL A 1082 38.63 -21.87 14.63
N THR A 1083 38.03 -21.11 13.71
CA THR A 1083 36.60 -21.10 13.39
C THR A 1083 36.42 -21.00 11.87
N SER A 1084 35.31 -21.52 11.36
CA SER A 1084 34.86 -21.29 9.98
C SER A 1084 34.39 -19.83 9.80
N ASN A 1085 34.06 -19.45 8.56
CA ASN A 1085 33.23 -18.26 8.32
C ASN A 1085 31.74 -18.62 8.52
N MET A 1086 30.84 -17.89 7.85
CA MET A 1086 29.41 -18.24 7.78
C MET A 1086 29.23 -19.62 7.16
N VAL A 1087 28.48 -20.48 7.83
CA VAL A 1087 28.21 -21.85 7.37
C VAL A 1087 26.76 -21.96 6.96
N ILE A 1088 26.51 -22.60 5.83
CA ILE A 1088 25.15 -23.00 5.45
C ILE A 1088 24.98 -24.49 5.72
N VAL A 1089 23.91 -24.81 6.45
CA VAL A 1089 23.41 -26.18 6.58
C VAL A 1089 22.16 -26.29 5.71
N GLU A 1090 22.32 -26.91 4.55
CA GLU A 1090 21.25 -27.23 3.60
C GLU A 1090 20.71 -28.62 3.91
N VAL A 1091 19.43 -28.69 4.24
CA VAL A 1091 18.70 -29.91 4.54
C VAL A 1091 17.71 -30.15 3.41
N SER A 1092 17.95 -31.14 2.55
CA SER A 1092 16.95 -31.54 1.56
C SER A 1092 15.80 -32.25 2.28
N LEU A 1093 14.55 -31.88 1.99
CA LEU A 1093 13.40 -32.57 2.58
C LEU A 1093 13.16 -33.93 1.90
N LEU A 1094 12.62 -34.89 2.66
CA LEU A 1094 12.14 -36.16 2.11
C LEU A 1094 10.90 -35.91 1.23
N SER A 1095 10.72 -36.72 0.19
CA SER A 1095 9.54 -36.61 -0.68
C SER A 1095 8.25 -36.86 0.12
N GLY A 1096 7.29 -35.93 0.05
CA GLY A 1096 6.03 -36.00 0.80
C GLY A 1096 6.10 -35.46 2.22
N PHE A 1097 7.25 -34.90 2.65
CA PHE A 1097 7.42 -34.27 3.96
C PHE A 1097 7.55 -32.75 3.85
N SER A 1098 6.97 -32.03 4.81
CA SER A 1098 7.13 -30.59 5.00
C SER A 1098 7.70 -30.30 6.40
N LEU A 1099 8.08 -29.04 6.64
CA LEU A 1099 8.63 -28.63 7.93
C LEU A 1099 7.49 -28.35 8.93
N ALA A 1100 7.49 -29.02 10.07
CA ALA A 1100 6.43 -28.91 11.07
C ALA A 1100 6.34 -27.50 11.69
N SER A 1101 5.10 -27.08 11.98
CA SER A 1101 4.74 -25.81 12.63
C SER A 1101 5.49 -25.62 13.96
N GLY A 1102 6.45 -24.69 14.02
CA GLY A 1102 7.24 -24.38 15.22
C GLY A 1102 8.72 -24.74 15.15
N SER A 1103 9.15 -25.59 14.21
CA SER A 1103 10.58 -25.91 14.01
C SER A 1103 11.40 -24.67 13.62
N ARG A 1104 10.82 -23.76 12.82
CA ARG A 1104 11.48 -22.50 12.42
C ARG A 1104 11.82 -21.61 13.63
N THR A 1105 10.88 -21.47 14.56
CA THR A 1105 11.04 -20.66 15.77
C THR A 1105 12.09 -21.27 16.71
N SER A 1106 12.11 -22.60 16.84
CA SER A 1106 13.12 -23.31 17.63
C SER A 1106 14.53 -23.11 17.05
N LEU A 1107 14.69 -23.20 15.73
CA LEU A 1107 15.97 -22.94 15.06
C LEU A 1107 16.44 -21.49 15.24
N GLN A 1108 15.54 -20.52 15.09
CA GLN A 1108 15.86 -19.09 15.25
C GLN A 1108 16.21 -18.70 16.70
N SER A 1109 15.79 -19.48 17.69
CA SER A 1109 16.19 -19.27 19.09
C SER A 1109 17.64 -19.66 19.39
N SER A 1110 18.30 -20.39 18.47
CA SER A 1110 19.69 -20.83 18.65
C SER A 1110 20.66 -19.67 18.40
N PRO A 1111 21.65 -19.42 19.30
CA PRO A 1111 22.47 -18.21 19.28
C PRO A 1111 23.37 -18.04 18.04
N LEU A 1112 23.72 -19.15 17.37
CA LEU A 1112 24.54 -19.12 16.15
C LEU A 1112 23.72 -19.02 14.87
N VAL A 1113 22.39 -19.21 14.92
CA VAL A 1113 21.51 -19.16 13.74
C VAL A 1113 21.12 -17.71 13.47
N ARG A 1114 21.49 -17.19 12.31
CA ARG A 1114 21.15 -15.81 11.89
C ARG A 1114 19.92 -15.75 11.01
N LYS A 1115 19.73 -16.75 10.15
CA LYS A 1115 18.58 -16.83 9.25
C LYS A 1115 18.20 -18.29 8.98
N THR A 1116 16.92 -18.53 8.74
CA THR A 1116 16.40 -19.80 8.23
C THR A 1116 15.53 -19.53 7.01
N GLU A 1117 15.89 -20.15 5.89
CA GLU A 1117 15.12 -20.10 4.64
C GLU A 1117 14.48 -21.46 4.40
N VAL A 1118 13.18 -21.47 4.12
CA VAL A 1118 12.42 -22.68 3.81
C VAL A 1118 11.99 -22.59 2.35
N SER A 1119 12.41 -23.58 1.57
CA SER A 1119 12.05 -23.73 0.16
C SER A 1119 11.20 -25.01 -0.02
N GLN A 1120 10.61 -25.18 -1.20
CA GLN A 1120 9.87 -26.41 -1.52
C GLN A 1120 10.78 -27.66 -1.57
N SER A 1121 12.09 -27.50 -1.75
CA SER A 1121 13.06 -28.59 -1.88
C SER A 1121 13.84 -28.87 -0.58
N GLY A 1122 13.82 -27.96 0.39
CA GLY A 1122 14.76 -28.02 1.51
C GLY A 1122 14.69 -26.83 2.46
N VAL A 1123 15.39 -26.97 3.59
CA VAL A 1123 15.62 -25.91 4.58
C VAL A 1123 17.08 -25.51 4.56
N SER A 1124 17.37 -24.22 4.43
CA SER A 1124 18.72 -23.67 4.53
C SER A 1124 18.87 -22.89 5.83
N ILE A 1125 19.82 -23.29 6.66
CA ILE A 1125 20.12 -22.68 7.96
C ILE A 1125 21.44 -21.91 7.83
N TYR A 1126 21.40 -20.61 8.11
CA TYR A 1126 22.56 -19.72 8.05
C TYR A 1126 23.15 -19.57 9.44
N LEU A 1127 24.37 -20.08 9.61
CA LEU A 1127 25.11 -20.03 10.86
C LEU A 1127 26.20 -18.96 10.80
N ASP A 1128 26.34 -18.21 11.88
CA ASP A 1128 27.36 -17.16 12.04
C ASP A 1128 28.79 -17.71 11.81
N GLN A 1129 29.13 -18.76 12.55
CA GLN A 1129 30.40 -19.47 12.47
C GLN A 1129 30.28 -20.83 13.17
N LEU A 1130 31.18 -21.75 12.85
CA LEU A 1130 31.37 -23.00 13.57
C LEU A 1130 32.82 -23.11 14.07
N SER A 1131 32.98 -23.63 15.27
CA SER A 1131 34.30 -23.98 15.82
C SER A 1131 34.43 -25.51 15.93
N ASN A 1132 35.49 -25.96 16.58
CA ASN A 1132 35.65 -27.38 16.92
C ASN A 1132 34.59 -27.91 17.92
N THR A 1133 33.76 -27.05 18.52
CA THR A 1133 32.66 -27.47 19.40
C THR A 1133 31.44 -27.89 18.59
N THR A 1134 30.87 -29.04 18.93
CA THR A 1134 29.71 -29.60 18.22
C THR A 1134 28.44 -28.82 18.56
N GLN A 1135 27.82 -28.26 17.53
CA GLN A 1135 26.51 -27.62 17.61
C GLN A 1135 25.43 -28.61 17.17
N THR A 1136 24.25 -28.53 17.79
CA THR A 1136 23.13 -29.44 17.50
C THR A 1136 21.90 -28.65 17.10
N TYR A 1137 21.35 -28.96 15.92
CA TYR A 1137 20.13 -28.35 15.39
C TYR A 1137 19.07 -29.42 15.18
N ALA A 1138 17.85 -29.19 15.69
CA ALA A 1138 16.75 -30.13 15.55
C ALA A 1138 15.70 -29.59 14.58
N LEU A 1139 15.28 -30.42 13.63
CA LEU A 1139 14.17 -30.14 12.70
C LEU A 1139 13.13 -31.23 12.83
N GLN A 1140 11.85 -30.85 12.93
CA GLN A 1140 10.74 -31.80 12.82
C GLN A 1140 10.14 -31.71 11.43
N LEU A 1141 10.07 -32.85 10.74
CA LEU A 1141 9.42 -33.01 9.47
C LEU A 1141 8.07 -33.70 9.68
N GLU A 1142 7.03 -33.19 9.05
CA GLU A 1142 5.68 -33.73 9.08
C GLU A 1142 5.35 -34.34 7.71
N GLN A 1143 4.75 -35.52 7.70
CA GLN A 1143 4.37 -36.18 6.46
C GLN A 1143 3.03 -35.64 5.95
N GLU A 1144 3.04 -34.92 4.82
CA GLU A 1144 1.80 -34.46 4.16
C GLU A 1144 1.26 -35.49 3.17
N ILE A 1145 2.15 -36.25 2.53
CA ILE A 1145 1.79 -37.23 1.49
C ILE A 1145 2.58 -38.52 1.71
N GLU A 1146 1.87 -39.65 1.68
CA GLU A 1146 2.49 -40.97 1.76
C GLU A 1146 3.26 -41.29 0.46
N VAL A 1147 4.54 -41.67 0.59
CA VAL A 1147 5.42 -41.99 -0.54
C VAL A 1147 6.04 -43.36 -0.33
N ILE A 1148 5.81 -44.27 -1.28
CA ILE A 1148 6.40 -45.62 -1.28
C ILE A 1148 7.83 -45.56 -1.83
N ASN A 1149 8.76 -46.30 -1.23
CA ASN A 1149 10.18 -46.37 -1.62
C ASN A 1149 10.93 -45.03 -1.47
N LEU A 1150 10.80 -44.42 -0.28
CA LEU A 1150 11.49 -43.20 0.10
C LEU A 1150 13.01 -43.31 -0.08
N LYS A 1151 13.55 -42.41 -0.89
CA LYS A 1151 15.01 -42.23 -1.03
C LYS A 1151 15.55 -41.41 0.16
N PRO A 1152 16.80 -41.65 0.59
CA PRO A 1152 17.43 -40.85 1.64
C PRO A 1152 17.48 -39.37 1.27
N GLY A 1153 17.21 -38.51 2.25
CA GLY A 1153 17.53 -37.09 2.15
C GLY A 1153 19.02 -36.87 2.37
N HIS A 1154 19.56 -35.78 1.87
CA HIS A 1154 20.94 -35.36 2.10
C HIS A 1154 20.97 -34.03 2.86
N ILE A 1155 21.98 -33.89 3.70
CA ILE A 1155 22.34 -32.67 4.40
C ILE A 1155 23.71 -32.27 3.90
N ARG A 1156 23.80 -31.06 3.36
CA ARG A 1156 25.03 -30.45 2.90
C ARG A 1156 25.40 -29.34 3.86
N VAL A 1157 26.59 -29.43 4.43
CA VAL A 1157 27.19 -28.38 5.26
C VAL A 1157 28.39 -27.84 4.51
N TYR A 1158 28.47 -26.52 4.34
CA TYR A 1158 29.60 -25.91 3.67
C TYR A 1158 29.89 -24.54 4.22
N ASP A 1159 31.17 -24.15 4.21
CA ASP A 1159 31.56 -22.76 4.39
C ASP A 1159 31.03 -21.99 3.18
N TYR A 1160 30.20 -20.99 3.43
CA TYR A 1160 29.52 -20.27 2.37
C TYR A 1160 30.49 -19.50 1.47
N TYR A 1161 31.64 -19.07 1.99
CA TYR A 1161 32.62 -18.29 1.25
C TYR A 1161 33.77 -19.13 0.68
N GLN A 1162 33.89 -20.38 1.13
CA GLN A 1162 34.83 -21.37 0.62
C GLN A 1162 34.07 -22.68 0.38
N PRO A 1163 33.26 -22.78 -0.69
CA PRO A 1163 32.40 -23.94 -0.94
C PRO A 1163 33.16 -25.27 -1.11
N GLU A 1164 34.47 -25.20 -1.36
CA GLU A 1164 35.39 -26.34 -1.31
C GLU A 1164 35.50 -26.98 0.09
N GLU A 1165 35.32 -26.18 1.15
CA GLU A 1165 35.18 -26.67 2.51
C GLU A 1165 33.73 -27.08 2.76
N GLN A 1166 33.45 -28.37 2.60
CA GLN A 1166 32.11 -28.91 2.78
C GLN A 1166 32.12 -30.28 3.47
N ALA A 1167 30.93 -30.75 3.82
CA ALA A 1167 30.64 -32.12 4.21
C ALA A 1167 29.22 -32.47 3.78
N LEU A 1168 29.03 -33.72 3.38
CA LEU A 1168 27.72 -34.25 3.00
C LEU A 1168 27.39 -35.45 3.88
N ALA A 1169 26.15 -35.52 4.35
CA ALA A 1169 25.66 -36.64 5.12
C ALA A 1169 24.23 -36.99 4.72
N ASN A 1170 23.91 -38.28 4.62
CA ASN A 1170 22.58 -38.75 4.25
C ASN A 1170 21.78 -39.10 5.51
N TYR A 1171 20.47 -38.91 5.44
CA TYR A 1171 19.55 -39.36 6.48
C TYR A 1171 18.36 -40.10 5.86
N SER A 1172 17.82 -41.05 6.60
CA SER A 1172 16.66 -41.84 6.17
C SER A 1172 15.66 -41.95 7.32
N ALA A 1173 14.38 -42.05 6.96
CA ALA A 1173 13.29 -42.30 7.88
C ALA A 1173 13.01 -43.81 7.92
N ILE A 1174 13.91 -44.59 8.52
CA ILE A 1174 13.72 -46.05 8.71
C ILE A 1174 13.22 -46.28 10.13
N CYS A 1175 12.03 -46.87 10.30
CA CYS A 1175 11.59 -47.42 11.58
C CYS A 1175 12.46 -48.66 11.87
N SER A 1176 13.26 -48.58 12.94
CA SER A 1176 14.07 -49.69 13.45
C SER A 1176 13.24 -50.69 14.27
#